data_AF-A0A954MIK0-F1
#
_entry.id   AF-A0A954MIK0-F1
#
_cell.length_a   1.000
_cell.length_b   1.000
_cell.length_c   1.000
_cell.angle_alpha   90.00
_cell.angle_beta   90.00
_cell.angle_gamma   90.00
#
_symmetry.space_group_name_H-M   'P 1'
#
loop_
_entity.id
_entity.type
_entity.pdbx_description
1 polymer ?
#
loop_
_entity_poly.entity_id
_entity_poly.type
_entity_poly.pdbx_seq_one_letter_code
_entity_poly.pdbx_strand_id
1 'polypeptide(L)'
;MLTIDGIASGLDTQSIVEGLTKIQQQRIDRLKLQKSEILKKQTAFQTIEASIVAFRGTISTLARSQNNVLKQLSVASSDESVLVATAGSAAAPGIHHVSVESIARAHQVASQEFSSSEARLTHGTLEIRAGDGPLASIVVDGSNDNLQALATTISNEVEGVSAAVIQTGTGYRLLLSSDKTGTSQEIQINSTLAADSGEQTQVVFDLGNPVQAAADSVVKLGSGAGAITVTSSNTRVDNLLPGVSLDLLKAAPGQDVTISIAGKVDAGVAAVEDFVSAYNGLINTIAAQTKYVPDSGAAGPLLGEYSVLEIQNSIQLGLQGSVEGLTGPINRLTAIGLSFNDDGTLSLNKTRLTDILSGRVENASASDVKKLFALAGESTNSGISFVLGSSETKASSTPYQVDIIQAAERATVAGGTSLAASSVIDDSNNTLSVTLDGQQIDIVLASGTYTRSELAAKLASTINAHPNVSGRRVSTSVNPDGTLSLTSQTYGKSSELIIHSGTALATLGLTAGQSDLGVDVAGQFIVNGQVEAATGNGRVLSGLSTNENTAGLQVRVSLGPDDIVAGVEGELTVTQGVGSRLDNLLSNLLDATSGRLGVVNRSFSDRADAIQETIDRQNKLFEDQKAQLLKEMQALESAISELQGTSTMLGSQLSSLSSLGTSSSTS
;
A
#
# COMPACT_ATOMS: atom_id res chain seq x y z
N MET A 1 -33.80 40.48 45.80
CA MET A 1 -34.59 41.66 46.20
C MET A 1 -35.99 41.19 46.54
N LEU A 2 -36.52 41.60 47.70
CA LEU A 2 -37.84 41.20 48.18
C LEU A 2 -38.93 41.61 47.17
N THR A 3 -39.71 40.64 46.71
CA THR A 3 -40.97 40.84 45.98
C THR A 3 -42.04 41.27 46.97
N ILE A 4 -42.41 42.55 46.96
CA ILE A 4 -43.61 43.02 47.66
C ILE A 4 -44.77 42.67 46.73
N ASP A 5 -45.59 41.72 47.17
CA ASP A 5 -46.71 41.16 46.42
C ASP A 5 -47.97 41.97 46.74
N GLY A 6 -48.41 42.85 45.83
CA GLY A 6 -49.80 43.32 45.76
C GLY A 6 -50.39 44.00 47.01
N ILE A 7 -49.61 44.31 48.04
CA ILE A 7 -50.09 44.64 49.39
C ILE A 7 -50.99 45.89 49.39
N ALA A 8 -50.73 46.83 48.47
CA ALA A 8 -51.53 48.04 48.31
C ALA A 8 -52.70 47.91 47.32
N SER A 9 -52.61 47.09 46.26
CA SER A 9 -53.64 47.07 45.19
C SER A 9 -54.59 45.87 45.22
N GLY A 10 -54.17 44.75 45.84
CA GLY A 10 -54.90 43.47 45.80
C GLY A 10 -54.85 42.75 44.44
N LEU A 11 -54.04 43.22 43.47
CA LEU A 11 -53.86 42.59 42.17
C LEU A 11 -52.68 41.60 42.19
N ASP A 12 -52.89 40.40 41.63
CA ASP A 12 -51.84 39.41 41.37
C ASP A 12 -51.02 39.83 40.14
N THR A 13 -50.08 40.75 40.37
CA THR A 13 -49.21 41.33 39.34
C THR A 13 -48.31 40.27 38.70
N GLN A 14 -47.97 39.19 39.43
CA GLN A 14 -47.19 38.08 38.92
C GLN A 14 -47.97 37.29 37.87
N SER A 15 -49.24 36.93 38.13
CA SER A 15 -50.09 36.21 37.17
C SER A 15 -50.35 36.99 35.88
N ILE A 16 -50.43 38.33 35.96
CA ILE A 16 -50.61 39.21 34.81
C ILE A 16 -49.34 39.25 33.95
N VAL A 17 -48.16 39.39 34.58
CA VAL A 17 -46.88 39.33 33.87
C VAL A 17 -46.65 37.94 33.25
N GLU A 18 -46.97 36.86 33.95
CA GLU A 18 -46.93 35.48 33.42
C GLU A 18 -47.90 35.27 32.25
N GLY A 19 -49.13 35.81 32.34
CA GLY A 19 -50.13 35.75 31.27
C GLY A 19 -49.69 36.47 30.00
N LEU A 20 -49.09 37.67 30.14
CA LEU A 20 -48.59 38.47 29.01
C LEU A 20 -47.33 37.86 28.38
N THR A 21 -46.47 37.24 29.18
CA THR A 21 -45.22 36.61 28.72
C THR A 21 -45.46 35.26 28.02
N LYS A 22 -46.55 34.55 28.32
CA LYS A 22 -46.88 33.24 27.74
C LYS A 22 -46.96 33.20 26.21
N ILE A 23 -47.53 34.23 25.57
CA ILE A 23 -47.63 34.31 24.10
C ILE A 23 -46.25 34.40 23.44
N GLN A 24 -45.33 35.12 24.08
CA GLN A 24 -43.96 35.25 23.58
C GLN A 24 -43.16 33.97 23.79
N GLN A 25 -43.35 33.31 24.94
CA GLN A 25 -42.75 32.00 25.20
C GLN A 25 -43.16 30.97 24.12
N GLN A 26 -44.44 30.94 23.72
CA GLN A 26 -44.90 30.07 22.64
C GLN A 26 -44.21 30.33 21.29
N ARG A 27 -43.83 31.58 21.00
CA ARG A 27 -43.07 31.92 19.77
C ARG A 27 -41.64 31.38 19.84
N ILE A 28 -40.98 31.54 20.99
CA ILE A 28 -39.64 30.99 21.24
C ILE A 28 -39.68 29.46 21.16
N ASP A 29 -40.68 28.82 21.75
CA ASP A 29 -40.83 27.36 21.72
C ASP A 29 -41.03 26.84 20.30
N ARG A 30 -41.76 27.59 19.45
CA ARG A 30 -41.89 27.27 18.02
C ARG A 30 -40.54 27.35 17.29
N LEU A 31 -39.74 28.38 17.55
CA LEU A 31 -38.39 28.51 16.98
C LEU A 31 -37.46 27.39 17.46
N LYS A 32 -37.51 27.03 18.75
CA LYS A 32 -36.76 25.90 19.30
C LYS A 32 -37.16 24.58 18.63
N LEU A 33 -38.45 24.37 18.39
CA LEU A 33 -38.95 23.21 17.65
C LEU A 33 -38.43 23.21 16.21
N GLN A 34 -38.51 24.34 15.50
CA GLN A 34 -37.98 24.47 14.14
C GLN A 34 -36.47 24.18 14.08
N LYS A 35 -35.67 24.71 15.03
CA LYS A 35 -34.24 24.39 15.14
C LYS A 35 -34.02 22.89 15.37
N SER A 36 -34.78 22.28 16.28
CA SER A 36 -34.69 20.85 16.55
C SER A 36 -34.97 20.00 15.30
N GLU A 37 -35.97 20.38 14.51
CA GLU A 37 -36.27 19.69 13.24
C GLU A 37 -35.14 19.83 12.21
N ILE A 38 -34.50 20.99 12.11
CA ILE A 38 -33.34 21.18 11.22
C ILE A 38 -32.14 20.33 11.69
N LEU A 39 -31.89 20.25 12.99
CA LEU A 39 -30.82 19.41 13.52
C LEU A 39 -31.09 17.91 13.30
N LYS A 40 -32.34 17.46 13.42
CA LYS A 40 -32.73 16.08 13.05
C LYS A 40 -32.46 15.79 11.59
N LYS A 41 -32.78 16.73 10.69
CA LYS A 41 -32.45 16.63 9.25
C LYS A 41 -30.94 16.55 9.04
N GLN A 42 -30.18 17.38 9.72
CA GLN A 42 -28.72 17.36 9.64
C GLN A 42 -28.14 16.00 10.05
N THR A 43 -28.56 15.44 11.19
CA THR A 43 -28.12 14.11 11.64
C THR A 43 -28.53 13.00 10.67
N ALA A 44 -29.75 13.07 10.11
CA ALA A 44 -30.20 12.14 9.08
C ALA A 44 -29.34 12.23 7.81
N PHE A 45 -28.96 13.45 7.41
CA PHE A 45 -28.10 13.67 6.25
C PHE A 45 -26.67 13.15 6.47
N GLN A 46 -26.10 13.37 7.66
CA GLN A 46 -24.80 12.82 8.04
C GLN A 46 -24.77 11.27 8.02
N THR A 47 -25.91 10.64 8.29
CA THR A 47 -26.05 9.17 8.15
C THR A 47 -25.95 8.71 6.69
N ILE A 48 -26.49 9.52 5.76
CA ILE A 48 -26.33 9.30 4.31
C ILE A 48 -24.88 9.55 3.90
N GLU A 49 -24.24 10.63 4.37
CA GLU A 49 -22.83 10.91 4.12
C GLU A 49 -21.93 9.73 4.54
N ALA A 50 -22.13 9.19 5.75
CA ALA A 50 -21.40 8.02 6.23
C ALA A 50 -21.62 6.78 5.35
N SER A 51 -22.85 6.57 4.86
CA SER A 51 -23.18 5.48 3.93
C SER A 51 -22.49 5.66 2.57
N ILE A 52 -22.37 6.90 2.08
CA ILE A 52 -21.64 7.23 0.84
C ILE A 52 -20.14 6.97 1.00
N VAL A 53 -19.55 7.33 2.15
CA VAL A 53 -18.14 7.04 2.46
C VAL A 53 -17.89 5.52 2.49
N ALA A 54 -18.77 4.76 3.16
CA ALA A 54 -18.67 3.30 3.19
C ALA A 54 -18.76 2.69 1.79
N PHE A 55 -19.71 3.16 0.97
CA PHE A 55 -19.86 2.72 -0.41
C PHE A 55 -18.61 3.02 -1.25
N ARG A 56 -18.08 4.26 -1.16
CA ARG A 56 -16.83 4.63 -1.84
C ARG A 56 -15.66 3.72 -1.45
N GLY A 57 -15.54 3.33 -0.18
CA GLY A 57 -14.51 2.39 0.27
C GLY A 57 -14.53 1.07 -0.52
N THR A 58 -15.70 0.48 -0.72
CA THR A 58 -15.85 -0.76 -1.51
C THR A 58 -15.53 -0.55 -3.00
N ILE A 59 -15.98 0.57 -3.59
CA ILE A 59 -15.71 0.92 -4.98
C ILE A 59 -14.22 1.11 -5.21
N SER A 60 -13.53 1.83 -4.32
CA SER A 60 -12.10 2.12 -4.46
C SER A 60 -11.27 0.82 -4.54
N THR A 61 -11.74 -0.26 -3.91
CA THR A 61 -11.10 -1.58 -3.97
C THR A 61 -11.24 -2.24 -5.33
N LEU A 62 -12.43 -2.16 -5.95
CA LEU A 62 -12.68 -2.66 -7.31
C LEU A 62 -12.06 -1.76 -8.38
N ALA A 63 -11.93 -0.45 -8.12
CA ALA A 63 -11.44 0.55 -9.05
C ALA A 63 -9.90 0.62 -9.15
N ARG A 64 -9.15 -0.13 -8.33
CA ARG A 64 -7.68 -0.09 -8.34
C ARG A 64 -7.11 -0.59 -9.68
N SER A 65 -6.26 0.21 -10.32
CA SER A 65 -5.55 -0.21 -11.53
C SER A 65 -4.46 -1.25 -11.25
N GLN A 66 -3.79 -1.13 -10.09
CA GLN A 66 -2.71 -2.00 -9.63
C GLN A 66 -3.15 -2.86 -8.45
N ASN A 67 -2.61 -4.09 -8.34
CA ASN A 67 -2.94 -5.05 -7.27
C ASN A 67 -4.46 -5.25 -7.07
N ASN A 68 -5.21 -5.26 -8.17
CA ASN A 68 -6.67 -5.40 -8.13
C ASN A 68 -7.06 -6.80 -7.68
N VAL A 69 -8.05 -6.90 -6.78
CA VAL A 69 -8.58 -8.16 -6.25
C VAL A 69 -9.04 -9.13 -7.34
N LEU A 70 -9.56 -8.62 -8.47
CA LEU A 70 -10.03 -9.41 -9.62
C LEU A 70 -8.88 -10.06 -10.41
N LYS A 71 -7.63 -9.65 -10.17
CA LYS A 71 -6.42 -10.19 -10.80
C LYS A 71 -5.49 -10.90 -9.81
N GLN A 72 -5.93 -11.07 -8.56
CA GLN A 72 -5.15 -11.80 -7.57
C GLN A 72 -5.01 -13.26 -8.00
N LEU A 73 -3.81 -13.82 -7.83
CA LEU A 73 -3.52 -15.21 -8.11
C LEU A 73 -3.50 -16.02 -6.82
N SER A 74 -3.88 -17.28 -6.93
CA SER A 74 -3.66 -18.33 -5.95
C SER A 74 -2.71 -19.36 -6.54
N VAL A 75 -1.82 -19.88 -5.70
CA VAL A 75 -0.93 -20.98 -6.06
C VAL A 75 -1.22 -22.15 -5.16
N ALA A 76 -1.30 -23.34 -5.74
CA ALA A 76 -1.43 -24.59 -5.01
C ALA A 76 -0.34 -25.56 -5.48
N SER A 77 0.25 -26.29 -4.53
CA SER A 77 1.14 -27.42 -4.79
C SER A 77 0.38 -28.72 -4.55
N SER A 78 0.59 -29.74 -5.38
CA SER A 78 0.01 -31.06 -5.15
C SER A 78 0.63 -31.78 -3.95
N ASP A 79 1.83 -31.36 -3.51
CA ASP A 79 2.50 -31.86 -2.31
C ASP A 79 3.29 -30.73 -1.62
N GLU A 80 2.63 -30.08 -0.66
CA GLU A 80 3.24 -29.01 0.14
C GLU A 80 4.30 -29.49 1.14
N SER A 81 4.44 -30.81 1.34
CA SER A 81 5.54 -31.36 2.16
C SER A 81 6.87 -31.42 1.40
N VAL A 82 6.81 -31.39 0.06
CA VAL A 82 7.98 -31.39 -0.83
C VAL A 82 8.38 -29.96 -1.21
N LEU A 83 7.41 -29.16 -1.67
CA LEU A 83 7.65 -27.76 -2.04
C LEU A 83 6.39 -26.91 -1.84
N VAL A 84 6.63 -25.64 -1.48
CA VAL A 84 5.62 -24.59 -1.46
C VAL A 84 5.95 -23.58 -2.55
N ALA A 85 4.93 -23.13 -3.28
CA ALA A 85 5.11 -22.18 -4.38
C ALA A 85 4.39 -20.87 -4.07
N THR A 86 5.02 -19.76 -4.44
CA THR A 86 4.46 -18.42 -4.29
C THR A 86 4.45 -17.70 -5.63
N ALA A 87 3.34 -17.02 -5.96
CA ALA A 87 3.20 -16.22 -7.19
C ALA A 87 3.04 -14.74 -6.85
N GLY A 88 3.85 -13.91 -7.49
CA GLY A 88 3.71 -12.47 -7.54
C GLY A 88 2.81 -12.00 -8.69
N SER A 89 2.69 -10.68 -8.82
CA SER A 89 1.81 -10.03 -9.81
C SER A 89 2.22 -10.22 -11.28
N ALA A 90 3.47 -10.66 -11.53
CA ALA A 90 3.98 -10.95 -12.87
C ALA A 90 3.74 -12.40 -13.32
N ALA A 91 3.25 -13.27 -12.43
CA ALA A 91 2.97 -14.65 -12.78
C ALA A 91 1.79 -14.77 -13.74
N ALA A 92 1.86 -15.75 -14.64
CA ALA A 92 0.76 -16.12 -15.52
C ALA A 92 0.00 -17.33 -14.94
N PRO A 93 -1.34 -17.39 -15.07
CA PRO A 93 -2.09 -18.60 -14.77
C PRO A 93 -1.60 -19.79 -15.61
N GLY A 94 -1.51 -20.96 -15.00
CA GLY A 94 -0.95 -22.14 -15.64
C GLY A 94 -0.78 -23.32 -14.69
N ILE A 95 -0.58 -24.49 -15.28
CA ILE A 95 -0.22 -25.72 -14.56
C ILE A 95 1.21 -26.08 -14.96
N HIS A 96 2.06 -26.31 -13.96
CA HIS A 96 3.47 -26.63 -14.14
C HIS A 96 3.80 -27.91 -13.38
N HIS A 97 4.59 -28.79 -14.00
CA HIS A 97 5.11 -29.99 -13.36
C HIS A 97 6.56 -29.77 -12.95
N VAL A 98 6.87 -30.07 -11.70
CA VAL A 98 8.18 -29.83 -11.10
C VAL A 98 8.60 -31.05 -10.30
N SER A 99 9.85 -31.49 -10.43
CA SER A 99 10.46 -32.47 -9.53
C SER A 99 11.62 -31.86 -8.76
N VAL A 100 11.75 -32.21 -7.47
CA VAL A 100 12.84 -31.75 -6.61
C VAL A 100 13.86 -32.89 -6.47
N GLU A 101 14.98 -32.77 -7.17
CA GLU A 101 16.00 -33.82 -7.24
C GLU A 101 16.96 -33.76 -6.04
N SER A 102 17.31 -32.56 -5.59
CA SER A 102 18.09 -32.33 -4.39
C SER A 102 17.73 -31.01 -3.73
N ILE A 103 18.06 -30.89 -2.45
CA ILE A 103 17.91 -29.66 -1.67
C ILE A 103 19.29 -29.13 -1.26
N ALA A 104 19.43 -27.81 -1.24
CA ALA A 104 20.66 -27.17 -0.82
C ALA A 104 20.98 -27.50 0.64
N ARG A 105 22.25 -27.81 0.91
CA ARG A 105 22.76 -28.16 2.23
C ARG A 105 24.00 -27.33 2.55
N ALA A 106 24.13 -26.98 3.82
CA ALA A 106 25.31 -26.29 4.35
C ALA A 106 26.47 -27.28 4.52
N HIS A 107 27.70 -26.80 4.33
CA HIS A 107 28.90 -27.58 4.62
C HIS A 107 29.08 -27.75 6.13
N GLN A 108 29.41 -28.96 6.58
CA GLN A 108 29.78 -29.23 7.96
C GLN A 108 31.02 -30.11 8.02
N VAL A 109 32.04 -29.67 8.75
CA VAL A 109 33.31 -30.37 8.93
C VAL A 109 33.60 -30.51 10.42
N ALA A 110 34.10 -31.67 10.84
CA ALA A 110 34.45 -31.92 12.22
C ALA A 110 35.96 -32.15 12.37
N SER A 111 36.47 -31.79 13.54
CA SER A 111 37.82 -32.13 13.96
C SER A 111 37.96 -33.62 14.25
N GLN A 112 39.19 -34.06 14.51
CA GLN A 112 39.44 -35.31 15.21
C GLN A 112 38.81 -35.30 16.61
N GLU A 113 38.79 -36.48 17.25
CA GLU A 113 38.26 -36.66 18.60
C GLU A 113 39.28 -36.32 19.69
N PHE A 114 38.81 -35.58 20.71
CA PHE A 114 39.55 -35.21 21.91
C PHE A 114 38.97 -35.92 23.13
N SER A 115 39.82 -36.31 24.08
CA SER A 115 39.40 -37.03 25.28
C SER A 115 38.73 -36.16 26.35
N SER A 116 38.90 -34.83 26.28
CA SER A 116 38.39 -33.86 27.25
C SER A 116 37.94 -32.58 26.56
N SER A 117 36.91 -31.91 27.10
CA SER A 117 36.49 -30.57 26.65
C SER A 117 37.54 -29.49 26.97
N GLU A 118 38.35 -29.74 28.00
CA GLU A 118 39.45 -28.88 28.44
C GLU A 118 40.79 -29.26 27.78
N ALA A 119 40.76 -30.08 26.71
CA ALA A 119 41.96 -30.44 25.97
C ALA A 119 42.65 -29.17 25.47
N ARG A 120 43.93 -29.01 25.79
CA ARG A 120 44.71 -27.86 25.36
C ARG A 120 45.15 -28.04 23.91
N LEU A 121 45.11 -26.95 23.17
CA LEU A 121 45.42 -26.93 21.75
C LEU A 121 46.84 -26.40 21.53
N THR A 122 47.51 -26.91 20.50
CA THR A 122 48.79 -26.34 20.06
C THR A 122 48.57 -24.96 19.46
N HIS A 123 49.55 -24.07 19.61
CA HIS A 123 49.48 -22.71 19.07
C HIS A 123 49.84 -22.65 17.58
N GLY A 124 49.45 -21.56 16.93
CA GLY A 124 49.74 -21.28 15.52
C GLY A 124 48.61 -20.46 14.89
N THR A 125 48.41 -20.59 13.57
CA THR A 125 47.35 -19.87 12.86
C THR A 125 46.42 -20.83 12.13
N LEU A 126 45.11 -20.58 12.24
CA LEU A 126 44.07 -21.20 11.43
C LEU A 126 43.49 -20.15 10.49
N GLU A 127 43.60 -20.38 9.18
CA GLU A 127 42.96 -19.54 8.18
C GLU A 127 41.67 -20.24 7.72
N ILE A 128 40.53 -19.58 7.91
CA ILE A 128 39.21 -20.18 7.66
C ILE A 128 38.36 -19.21 6.82
N ARG A 129 37.61 -19.76 5.86
CA ARG A 129 36.51 -19.05 5.17
C ARG A 129 35.39 -20.01 4.79
N ALA A 130 34.16 -19.52 4.72
CA ALA A 130 33.07 -20.21 4.04
C ALA A 130 32.98 -19.74 2.60
N GLY A 131 33.20 -20.64 1.64
CA GLY A 131 33.08 -20.35 0.22
C GLY A 131 33.94 -19.16 -0.20
N ASP A 132 33.24 -18.12 -0.66
CA ASP A 132 33.80 -16.87 -1.17
C ASP A 132 33.89 -15.74 -0.13
N GLY A 133 33.62 -16.03 1.14
CA GLY A 133 33.73 -15.06 2.24
C GLY A 133 35.18 -14.59 2.48
N PRO A 134 35.37 -13.52 3.27
CA PRO A 134 36.70 -13.04 3.63
C PRO A 134 37.50 -14.14 4.33
N LEU A 135 38.79 -14.26 3.99
CA LEU A 135 39.69 -15.19 4.70
C LEU A 135 40.01 -14.62 6.08
N ALA A 136 39.54 -15.31 7.12
CA ALA A 136 39.82 -14.96 8.50
C ALA A 136 41.06 -15.72 9.00
N SER A 137 42.01 -14.99 9.57
CA SER A 137 43.25 -15.54 10.12
C SER A 137 43.17 -15.54 11.65
N ILE A 138 42.92 -16.71 12.23
CA ILE A 138 42.74 -16.92 13.68
C ILE A 138 44.06 -17.34 14.29
N VAL A 139 44.61 -16.54 15.19
CA VAL A 139 45.79 -16.93 15.98
C VAL A 139 45.32 -17.74 17.18
N VAL A 140 45.82 -18.98 17.28
CA VAL A 140 45.59 -19.86 18.44
C VAL A 140 46.73 -19.67 19.42
N ASP A 141 46.41 -19.15 20.61
CA ASP A 141 47.34 -18.87 21.70
C ASP A 141 46.68 -19.12 23.07
N GLY A 142 47.36 -18.77 24.16
CA GLY A 142 46.87 -19.03 25.52
C GLY A 142 45.53 -18.34 25.90
N SER A 143 44.96 -17.49 25.04
CA SER A 143 43.63 -16.91 25.24
C SER A 143 42.49 -17.77 24.66
N ASN A 144 42.78 -18.64 23.69
CA ASN A 144 41.81 -19.47 22.98
C ASN A 144 42.29 -20.92 22.72
N ASP A 145 43.31 -21.40 23.44
CA ASP A 145 43.93 -22.72 23.32
C ASP A 145 43.12 -23.89 23.93
N ASN A 146 41.79 -23.80 23.94
CA ASN A 146 40.90 -24.92 24.28
C ASN A 146 39.71 -24.95 23.31
N LEU A 147 39.04 -26.11 23.22
CA LEU A 147 37.99 -26.34 22.21
C LEU A 147 36.84 -25.32 22.30
N GLN A 148 36.41 -24.96 23.51
CA GLN A 148 35.28 -24.05 23.71
C GLN A 148 35.65 -22.60 23.35
N ALA A 149 36.84 -22.16 23.76
CA ALA A 149 37.34 -20.83 23.46
C ALA A 149 37.60 -20.70 21.95
N LEU A 150 38.23 -21.69 21.31
CA LEU A 150 38.44 -21.71 19.87
C LEU A 150 37.13 -21.70 19.07
N ALA A 151 36.12 -22.48 19.47
CA ALA A 151 34.79 -22.46 18.85
C ALA A 151 34.15 -21.07 18.92
N THR A 152 34.31 -20.40 20.08
CA THR A 152 33.78 -19.05 20.30
C THR A 152 34.53 -18.03 19.45
N THR A 153 35.85 -18.10 19.38
CA THR A 153 36.67 -17.23 18.51
C THR A 153 36.29 -17.41 17.04
N ILE A 154 36.19 -18.65 16.54
CA ILE A 154 35.82 -18.93 15.14
C ILE A 154 34.44 -18.34 14.82
N SER A 155 33.44 -18.58 15.68
CA SER A 155 32.07 -18.09 15.44
C SER A 155 31.95 -16.55 15.46
N ASN A 156 32.89 -15.86 16.12
CA ASN A 156 32.90 -14.41 16.21
C ASN A 156 33.74 -13.74 15.11
N GLU A 157 34.83 -14.38 14.68
CA GLU A 157 35.83 -13.78 13.79
C GLU A 157 35.74 -14.28 12.35
N VAL A 158 35.07 -15.41 12.09
CA VAL A 158 34.89 -15.97 10.74
C VAL A 158 33.46 -15.72 10.25
N GLU A 159 33.29 -14.82 9.29
CA GLU A 159 31.99 -14.53 8.71
C GLU A 159 31.43 -15.75 7.96
N GLY A 160 30.18 -16.14 8.27
CA GLY A 160 29.47 -17.23 7.58
C GLY A 160 29.84 -18.63 8.05
N VAL A 161 30.57 -18.76 9.17
CA VAL A 161 30.91 -20.03 9.81
C VAL A 161 30.52 -19.99 11.29
N SER A 162 29.66 -20.94 11.69
CA SER A 162 29.36 -21.22 13.10
C SER A 162 30.19 -22.42 13.59
N ALA A 163 30.75 -22.34 14.80
CA ALA A 163 31.51 -23.42 15.40
C ALA A 163 30.95 -23.84 16.77
N ALA A 164 30.96 -25.16 17.03
CA ALA A 164 30.44 -25.72 18.27
C ALA A 164 31.22 -26.97 18.70
N VAL A 165 31.31 -27.19 20.01
CA VAL A 165 31.89 -28.42 20.57
C VAL A 165 30.78 -29.46 20.77
N ILE A 166 30.96 -30.65 20.19
CA ILE A 166 30.01 -31.77 20.27
C ILE A 166 30.62 -32.87 21.14
N GLN A 167 29.87 -33.34 22.13
CA GLN A 167 30.22 -34.50 22.93
C GLN A 167 29.74 -35.79 22.22
N THR A 168 30.68 -36.69 21.90
CA THR A 168 30.40 -37.95 21.17
C THR A 168 30.02 -39.11 22.11
N GLY A 169 30.06 -38.88 23.42
CA GLY A 169 29.86 -39.89 24.47
C GLY A 169 31.16 -40.54 24.94
N THR A 170 32.16 -40.67 24.06
CA THR A 170 33.52 -41.14 24.36
C THR A 170 34.57 -40.02 24.37
N GLY A 171 34.23 -38.86 23.81
CA GLY A 171 35.10 -37.69 23.74
C GLY A 171 34.36 -36.46 23.21
N TYR A 172 35.11 -35.53 22.63
CA TYR A 172 34.66 -34.23 22.13
C TYR A 172 35.22 -33.96 20.73
N ARG A 173 34.43 -33.28 19.89
CA ARG A 173 34.86 -32.82 18.56
C ARG A 173 34.43 -31.38 18.34
N LEU A 174 35.25 -30.60 17.64
CA LEU A 174 34.88 -29.27 17.17
C LEU A 174 34.21 -29.40 15.80
N LEU A 175 32.95 -28.97 15.69
CA LEU A 175 32.17 -28.94 14.46
C LEU A 175 32.11 -27.51 13.94
N LEU A 176 32.48 -27.31 12.67
CA LEU A 176 32.26 -26.07 11.94
C LEU A 176 31.12 -26.30 10.95
N SER A 177 30.19 -25.36 10.89
CA SER A 177 29.04 -25.35 9.98
C SER A 177 29.01 -24.04 9.21
N SER A 178 28.80 -24.09 7.90
CA SER A 178 28.50 -22.87 7.15
C SER A 178 27.10 -22.37 7.49
N ASP A 179 26.94 -21.06 7.61
CA ASP A 179 25.64 -20.45 7.85
C ASP A 179 24.76 -20.43 6.59
N LYS A 180 25.37 -20.69 5.42
CA LYS A 180 24.71 -20.70 4.12
C LYS A 180 24.76 -22.10 3.50
N THR A 181 23.79 -22.34 2.62
CA THR A 181 23.70 -23.60 1.87
C THR A 181 24.32 -23.45 0.48
N GLY A 182 24.57 -24.57 -0.20
CA GLY A 182 25.09 -24.58 -1.56
C GLY A 182 26.57 -24.94 -1.63
N THR A 183 26.99 -25.55 -2.75
CA THR A 183 28.39 -25.97 -2.97
C THR A 183 29.35 -24.78 -2.95
N SER A 184 28.87 -23.59 -3.29
CA SER A 184 29.64 -22.34 -3.22
C SER A 184 29.97 -21.86 -1.80
N GLN A 185 29.44 -22.52 -0.76
CA GLN A 185 29.62 -22.17 0.65
C GLN A 185 30.47 -23.19 1.41
N GLU A 186 31.30 -23.95 0.67
CA GLU A 186 32.20 -24.93 1.26
C GLU A 186 33.24 -24.26 2.18
N ILE A 187 33.27 -24.67 3.45
CA ILE A 187 34.31 -24.28 4.41
C ILE A 187 35.69 -24.74 3.92
N GLN A 188 36.62 -23.80 3.85
CA GLN A 188 38.02 -24.03 3.54
C GLN A 188 38.86 -23.68 4.77
N ILE A 189 39.82 -24.55 5.11
CA ILE A 189 40.67 -24.41 6.28
C ILE A 189 42.11 -24.64 5.87
N ASN A 190 42.99 -23.71 6.21
CA ASN A 190 44.43 -23.87 6.13
C ASN A 190 45.01 -23.71 7.55
N SER A 191 45.95 -24.57 7.93
CA SER A 191 46.45 -24.64 9.31
C SER A 191 47.97 -24.64 9.35
N THR A 192 48.53 -23.78 10.19
CA THR A 192 49.94 -23.75 10.55
C THR A 192 50.16 -24.11 12.03
N LEU A 193 49.15 -24.69 12.69
CA LEU A 193 49.25 -25.14 14.07
C LEU A 193 50.43 -26.10 14.23
N ALA A 194 51.19 -25.94 15.33
CA ALA A 194 52.29 -26.83 15.65
C ALA A 194 51.80 -28.28 15.83
N ALA A 195 52.70 -29.25 15.62
CA ALA A 195 52.41 -30.64 15.95
C ALA A 195 52.24 -30.84 17.48
N ASP A 196 51.61 -31.94 17.86
CA ASP A 196 51.37 -32.32 19.26
C ASP A 196 52.61 -32.15 20.14
N SER A 197 52.43 -31.54 21.32
CA SER A 197 53.51 -31.22 22.25
C SER A 197 53.05 -31.32 23.69
N GLY A 198 53.58 -32.31 24.42
CA GLY A 198 53.20 -32.56 25.82
C GLY A 198 51.71 -32.89 25.95
N GLU A 199 50.99 -32.07 26.72
CA GLU A 199 49.54 -32.17 26.94
C GLU A 199 48.72 -31.38 25.89
N GLN A 200 49.37 -30.70 24.93
CA GLN A 200 48.72 -29.95 23.86
C GLN A 200 48.58 -30.79 22.59
N THR A 201 47.39 -30.79 22.00
CA THR A 201 47.05 -31.54 20.78
C THR A 201 46.73 -30.59 19.63
N GLN A 202 47.20 -30.87 18.42
CA GLN A 202 46.88 -30.11 17.22
C GLN A 202 45.42 -30.30 16.84
N VAL A 203 44.71 -29.25 16.39
CA VAL A 203 43.37 -29.41 15.80
C VAL A 203 43.49 -29.68 14.30
N VAL A 204 42.86 -30.76 13.83
CA VAL A 204 42.87 -31.18 12.42
C VAL A 204 41.45 -31.50 12.01
N PHE A 205 41.00 -30.88 10.91
CA PHE A 205 39.68 -31.10 10.32
C PHE A 205 39.78 -32.07 9.16
N ASP A 206 38.86 -33.03 9.09
CA ASP A 206 38.75 -33.92 7.95
C ASP A 206 37.89 -33.27 6.86
N LEU A 207 38.53 -32.52 5.96
CA LEU A 207 37.87 -31.91 4.80
C LEU A 207 37.55 -32.94 3.70
N GLY A 208 38.20 -34.11 3.70
CA GLY A 208 37.96 -35.17 2.71
C GLY A 208 36.71 -35.99 3.02
N ASN A 209 36.32 -36.06 4.29
CA ASN A 209 35.12 -36.74 4.77
C ASN A 209 34.30 -35.81 5.67
N PRO A 210 33.64 -34.78 5.09
CA PRO A 210 32.84 -33.85 5.88
C PRO A 210 31.67 -34.57 6.57
N VAL A 211 31.25 -34.05 7.73
CA VAL A 211 30.04 -34.53 8.43
C VAL A 211 28.81 -34.36 7.54
N GLN A 212 28.76 -33.25 6.79
CA GLN A 212 27.78 -32.99 5.75
C GLN A 212 28.42 -32.21 4.62
N ALA A 213 28.45 -32.80 3.42
CA ALA A 213 28.92 -32.10 2.22
C ALA A 213 27.96 -30.95 1.86
N ALA A 214 28.55 -29.85 1.37
CA ALA A 214 27.79 -28.78 0.75
C ALA A 214 27.09 -29.32 -0.51
N ALA A 215 25.84 -28.94 -0.73
CA ALA A 215 25.09 -29.35 -1.91
C ALA A 215 24.18 -28.22 -2.37
N ASP A 216 23.91 -28.16 -3.67
CA ASP A 216 22.94 -27.25 -4.27
C ASP A 216 21.56 -27.91 -4.36
N SER A 217 20.52 -27.08 -4.36
CA SER A 217 19.17 -27.47 -4.75
C SER A 217 19.13 -27.70 -6.26
N VAL A 218 18.52 -28.79 -6.69
CA VAL A 218 18.28 -29.09 -8.10
C VAL A 218 16.81 -29.37 -8.31
N VAL A 219 16.21 -28.59 -9.21
CA VAL A 219 14.79 -28.68 -9.57
C VAL A 219 14.68 -28.92 -11.07
N LYS A 220 13.79 -29.81 -11.49
CA LYS A 220 13.45 -30.00 -12.91
C LYS A 220 12.06 -29.45 -13.19
N LEU A 221 11.95 -28.64 -14.24
CA LEU A 221 10.68 -28.14 -14.77
C LEU A 221 10.30 -28.97 -16.00
N GLY A 222 9.15 -29.64 -15.92
CA GLY A 222 8.65 -30.58 -16.91
C GLY A 222 9.07 -32.03 -16.66
N SER A 223 8.31 -32.97 -17.21
CA SER A 223 8.48 -34.42 -17.00
C SER A 223 9.02 -35.18 -18.23
N GLY A 224 9.22 -34.49 -19.36
CA GLY A 224 9.71 -35.07 -20.61
C GLY A 224 11.24 -35.01 -20.77
N ALA A 225 11.75 -35.56 -21.88
CA ALA A 225 13.18 -35.56 -22.21
C ALA A 225 13.80 -34.15 -22.38
N GLY A 226 12.96 -33.12 -22.58
CA GLY A 226 13.35 -31.71 -22.64
C GLY A 226 13.16 -30.95 -21.33
N ALA A 227 13.05 -31.63 -20.19
CA ALA A 227 12.90 -30.99 -18.89
C ALA A 227 14.06 -30.03 -18.60
N ILE A 228 13.73 -28.84 -18.11
CA ILE A 228 14.72 -27.80 -17.82
C ILE A 228 15.22 -28.02 -16.39
N THR A 229 16.53 -28.20 -16.24
CA THR A 229 17.16 -28.33 -14.92
C THR A 229 17.62 -26.97 -14.42
N VAL A 230 17.21 -26.62 -13.21
CA VAL A 230 17.58 -25.38 -12.54
C VAL A 230 18.29 -25.72 -11.25
N THR A 231 19.48 -25.15 -11.07
CA THR A 231 20.31 -25.33 -9.88
C THR A 231 20.34 -24.03 -9.09
N SER A 232 20.25 -24.12 -7.77
CA SER A 232 20.32 -22.99 -6.84
C SER A 232 21.16 -23.35 -5.62
N SER A 233 21.98 -22.42 -5.15
CA SER A 233 22.71 -22.58 -3.89
C SER A 233 21.79 -22.46 -2.66
N ASN A 234 20.51 -22.12 -2.82
CA ASN A 234 19.58 -21.94 -1.73
C ASN A 234 18.41 -22.95 -1.80
N THR A 235 17.76 -23.17 -0.67
CA THR A 235 16.50 -23.93 -0.55
C THR A 235 15.32 -23.18 -1.16
N ARG A 236 15.45 -21.87 -1.37
CA ARG A 236 14.52 -21.06 -2.15
C ARG A 236 15.04 -20.84 -3.58
N VAL A 237 14.18 -21.07 -4.56
CA VAL A 237 14.43 -20.79 -5.99
C VAL A 237 13.53 -19.65 -6.42
N ASP A 238 14.11 -18.47 -6.58
CA ASP A 238 13.38 -17.28 -6.99
C ASP A 238 13.27 -17.17 -8.51
N ASN A 239 12.12 -16.68 -8.98
CA ASN A 239 11.83 -16.43 -10.40
C ASN A 239 12.13 -17.63 -11.31
N LEU A 240 11.80 -18.86 -10.86
CA LEU A 240 11.87 -20.05 -11.72
C LEU A 240 11.06 -19.85 -13.00
N LEU A 241 9.89 -19.24 -12.85
CA LEU A 241 9.13 -18.59 -13.91
C LEU A 241 8.99 -17.11 -13.55
N PRO A 242 8.75 -16.21 -14.51
CA PRO A 242 8.48 -14.80 -14.20
C PRO A 242 7.42 -14.66 -13.11
N GLY A 243 7.81 -14.12 -11.95
CA GLY A 243 6.92 -13.93 -10.80
C GLY A 243 6.57 -15.18 -10.00
N VAL A 244 7.23 -16.33 -10.20
CA VAL A 244 7.01 -17.56 -9.41
C VAL A 244 8.29 -17.94 -8.68
N SER A 245 8.18 -18.11 -7.35
CA SER A 245 9.27 -18.60 -6.50
C SER A 245 8.86 -19.90 -5.81
N LEU A 246 9.82 -20.80 -5.61
CA LEU A 246 9.63 -22.08 -4.92
C LEU A 246 10.45 -22.13 -3.63
N ASP A 247 9.81 -22.55 -2.55
CA ASP A 247 10.47 -22.93 -1.30
C ASP A 247 10.53 -24.46 -1.26
N LEU A 248 11.74 -25.00 -1.37
CA LEU A 248 12.00 -26.44 -1.41
C LEU A 248 12.18 -26.93 0.03
N LEU A 249 11.36 -27.91 0.43
CA LEU A 249 11.37 -28.43 1.80
C LEU A 249 12.02 -29.81 1.87
N LYS A 250 11.85 -30.61 0.81
CA LYS A 250 12.34 -32.00 0.76
C LYS A 250 12.69 -32.40 -0.66
N ALA A 251 13.75 -33.20 -0.82
CA ALA A 251 14.05 -33.86 -2.07
C ALA A 251 13.09 -35.05 -2.29
N ALA A 252 12.48 -35.12 -3.47
CA ALA A 252 11.62 -36.21 -3.92
C ALA A 252 11.94 -36.55 -5.39
N PRO A 253 13.13 -37.13 -5.67
CA PRO A 253 13.57 -37.38 -7.04
C PRO A 253 12.61 -38.30 -7.78
N GLY A 254 12.29 -37.95 -9.03
CA GLY A 254 11.38 -38.73 -9.88
C GLY A 254 9.90 -38.68 -9.47
N GLN A 255 9.51 -37.84 -8.51
CA GLN A 255 8.12 -37.54 -8.21
C GLN A 255 7.73 -36.20 -8.83
N ASP A 256 6.71 -36.21 -9.68
CA ASP A 256 6.15 -34.99 -10.28
C ASP A 256 5.21 -34.30 -9.30
N VAL A 257 5.62 -33.12 -8.83
CA VAL A 257 4.76 -32.20 -8.07
C VAL A 257 4.12 -31.22 -9.04
N THR A 258 2.80 -31.11 -8.98
CA THR A 258 2.04 -30.19 -9.83
C THR A 258 1.82 -28.87 -9.11
N ILE A 259 2.26 -27.77 -9.73
CA ILE A 259 2.02 -26.40 -9.28
C ILE A 259 0.90 -25.83 -10.15
N SER A 260 -0.20 -25.45 -9.51
CA SER A 260 -1.36 -24.84 -10.16
C SER A 260 -1.44 -23.38 -9.78
N ILE A 261 -1.32 -22.49 -10.78
CA ILE A 261 -1.49 -21.05 -10.65
C ILE A 261 -2.83 -20.69 -11.27
N ALA A 262 -3.75 -20.19 -10.45
CA ALA A 262 -5.11 -19.84 -10.88
C ALA A 262 -5.50 -18.46 -10.37
N GLY A 263 -6.54 -17.86 -10.96
CA GLY A 263 -7.14 -16.65 -10.42
C GLY A 263 -7.87 -16.94 -9.10
N LYS A 264 -7.77 -16.02 -8.14
CA LYS A 264 -8.45 -16.13 -6.84
C LYS A 264 -9.92 -15.70 -6.97
N VAL A 265 -10.73 -16.56 -7.59
CA VAL A 265 -12.13 -16.28 -7.96
C VAL A 265 -12.98 -15.85 -6.78
N ASP A 266 -12.88 -16.55 -5.65
CA ASP A 266 -13.71 -16.26 -4.46
C ASP A 266 -13.51 -14.84 -3.93
N ALA A 267 -12.27 -14.34 -3.93
CA ALA A 267 -11.97 -12.98 -3.50
C ALA A 267 -12.59 -11.94 -4.46
N GLY A 268 -12.57 -12.23 -5.77
CA GLY A 268 -13.22 -11.38 -6.77
C GLY A 268 -14.74 -11.35 -6.63
N VAL A 269 -15.36 -12.50 -6.39
CA VAL A 269 -16.82 -12.60 -6.14
C VAL A 269 -17.20 -11.85 -4.87
N ALA A 270 -16.47 -12.06 -3.77
CA ALA A 270 -16.71 -11.37 -2.49
C ALA A 270 -16.61 -9.85 -2.65
N ALA A 271 -15.61 -9.34 -3.38
CA ALA A 271 -15.46 -7.90 -3.59
C ALA A 271 -16.65 -7.27 -4.36
N VAL A 272 -17.23 -7.99 -5.33
CA VAL A 272 -18.43 -7.51 -6.05
C VAL A 272 -19.68 -7.63 -5.16
N GLU A 273 -19.78 -8.65 -4.31
CA GLU A 273 -20.85 -8.80 -3.32
C GLU A 273 -20.84 -7.68 -2.27
N ASP A 274 -19.66 -7.30 -1.78
CA ASP A 274 -19.48 -6.19 -0.84
C ASP A 274 -19.89 -4.86 -1.48
N PHE A 275 -19.53 -4.65 -2.74
CA PHE A 275 -19.98 -3.50 -3.53
C PHE A 275 -21.51 -3.45 -3.64
N VAL A 276 -22.17 -4.56 -3.99
CA VAL A 276 -23.64 -4.63 -4.07
C VAL A 276 -24.27 -4.37 -2.71
N SER A 277 -23.72 -4.95 -1.65
CA SER A 277 -24.22 -4.80 -0.29
C SER A 277 -24.11 -3.35 0.20
N ALA A 278 -22.97 -2.69 -0.05
CA ALA A 278 -22.76 -1.30 0.32
C ALA A 278 -23.65 -0.34 -0.48
N TYR A 279 -23.84 -0.59 -1.78
CA TYR A 279 -24.79 0.17 -2.60
C TYR A 279 -26.23 0.01 -2.08
N ASN A 280 -26.67 -1.22 -1.85
CA ASN A 280 -28.01 -1.49 -1.34
C ASN A 280 -28.22 -0.89 0.06
N GLY A 281 -27.20 -0.93 0.91
CA GLY A 281 -27.19 -0.24 2.20
C GLY A 281 -27.40 1.26 2.05
N LEU A 282 -26.71 1.91 1.11
CA LEU A 282 -26.90 3.33 0.81
C LEU A 282 -28.32 3.64 0.32
N ILE A 283 -28.84 2.88 -0.64
CA ILE A 283 -30.20 3.08 -1.17
C ILE A 283 -31.25 2.89 -0.07
N ASN A 284 -31.10 1.86 0.77
CA ASN A 284 -31.99 1.61 1.91
C ASN A 284 -31.92 2.73 2.95
N THR A 285 -30.72 3.26 3.25
CA THR A 285 -30.57 4.42 4.14
C THR A 285 -31.28 5.64 3.57
N ILE A 286 -31.08 5.96 2.29
CA ILE A 286 -31.75 7.08 1.64
C ILE A 286 -33.27 6.90 1.70
N ALA A 287 -33.78 5.71 1.36
CA ALA A 287 -35.21 5.41 1.41
C ALA A 287 -35.77 5.57 2.83
N ALA A 288 -35.07 5.08 3.85
CA ALA A 288 -35.48 5.22 5.24
C ALA A 288 -35.56 6.69 5.70
N GLN A 289 -34.68 7.57 5.19
CA GLN A 289 -34.69 8.99 5.54
C GLN A 289 -35.66 9.83 4.71
N THR A 290 -36.10 9.37 3.54
CA THR A 290 -36.87 10.18 2.57
C THR A 290 -38.29 9.69 2.30
N LYS A 291 -38.63 8.46 2.69
CA LYS A 291 -39.94 7.86 2.37
C LYS A 291 -41.01 8.16 3.42
N TYR A 292 -42.26 8.22 2.97
CA TYR A 292 -43.45 8.19 3.81
C TYR A 292 -43.98 6.76 3.92
N VAL A 293 -44.29 6.31 5.13
CA VAL A 293 -44.88 5.00 5.42
C VAL A 293 -46.38 5.18 5.69
N PRO A 294 -47.28 4.85 4.74
CA PRO A 294 -48.71 5.12 4.86
C PRO A 294 -49.36 4.41 6.06
N ASP A 295 -48.92 3.20 6.37
CA ASP A 295 -49.56 2.35 7.39
C ASP A 295 -49.31 2.83 8.82
N SER A 296 -48.18 3.50 9.08
CA SER A 296 -47.82 4.06 10.38
C SER A 296 -47.94 5.59 10.44
N GLY A 297 -48.20 6.24 9.31
CA GLY A 297 -48.13 7.70 9.15
C GLY A 297 -46.73 8.28 9.36
N ALA A 298 -45.70 7.45 9.46
CA ALA A 298 -44.33 7.88 9.73
C ALA A 298 -43.67 8.46 8.47
N ALA A 299 -43.00 9.60 8.61
CA ALA A 299 -42.21 10.22 7.56
C ALA A 299 -40.72 10.21 7.95
N GLY A 300 -39.85 9.88 7.00
CA GLY A 300 -38.42 10.09 7.17
C GLY A 300 -38.08 11.58 7.39
N PRO A 301 -37.05 11.91 8.21
CA PRO A 301 -36.69 13.30 8.50
C PRO A 301 -36.38 14.15 7.26
N LEU A 302 -35.88 13.54 6.18
CA LEU A 302 -35.49 14.19 4.93
C LEU A 302 -36.58 14.12 3.85
N LEU A 303 -37.82 13.78 4.21
CA LEU A 303 -38.94 13.84 3.26
C LEU A 303 -39.07 15.27 2.69
N GLY A 304 -39.06 15.37 1.37
CA GLY A 304 -39.12 16.65 0.63
C GLY A 304 -37.77 17.36 0.45
N GLU A 305 -36.65 16.80 0.91
CA GLU A 305 -35.32 17.35 0.67
C GLU A 305 -34.79 16.93 -0.72
N TYR A 306 -34.97 17.79 -1.72
CA TYR A 306 -34.57 17.55 -3.12
C TYR A 306 -33.08 17.25 -3.29
N SER A 307 -32.23 17.82 -2.44
CA SER A 307 -30.77 17.64 -2.50
C SER A 307 -30.37 16.17 -2.40
N VAL A 308 -31.08 15.38 -1.60
CA VAL A 308 -30.85 13.94 -1.39
C VAL A 308 -31.22 13.14 -2.64
N LEU A 309 -32.35 13.45 -3.25
CA LEU A 309 -32.81 12.80 -4.48
C LEU A 309 -31.86 13.07 -5.66
N GLU A 310 -31.31 14.29 -5.76
CA GLU A 310 -30.29 14.61 -6.77
C GLU A 310 -29.00 13.80 -6.57
N ILE A 311 -28.58 13.56 -5.33
CA ILE A 311 -27.40 12.71 -5.02
C ILE A 311 -27.68 11.27 -5.44
N GLN A 312 -28.84 10.74 -5.03
CA GLN A 312 -29.26 9.39 -5.38
C GLN A 312 -29.28 9.18 -6.90
N ASN A 313 -29.91 10.10 -7.63
CA ASN A 313 -29.99 10.05 -9.09
C ASN A 313 -28.59 10.13 -9.74
N SER A 314 -27.71 11.00 -9.24
CA SER A 314 -26.34 11.11 -9.75
C SER A 314 -25.56 9.79 -9.59
N ILE A 315 -25.67 9.16 -8.42
CA ILE A 315 -25.03 7.87 -8.14
C ILE A 315 -25.63 6.76 -9.02
N GLN A 316 -26.95 6.71 -9.15
CA GLN A 316 -27.65 5.74 -9.99
C GLN A 316 -27.26 5.86 -11.47
N LEU A 317 -27.20 7.09 -12.01
CA LEU A 317 -26.77 7.35 -13.37
C LEU A 317 -25.31 6.93 -13.60
N GLY A 318 -24.42 7.11 -12.61
CA GLY A 318 -23.03 6.68 -12.69
C GLY A 318 -22.84 5.16 -12.86
N LEU A 319 -23.79 4.38 -12.35
CA LEU A 319 -23.82 2.92 -12.46
C LEU A 319 -24.47 2.42 -13.76
N GLN A 320 -25.25 3.27 -14.43
CA GLN A 320 -25.97 2.93 -15.64
C GLN A 320 -25.12 3.19 -16.89
N GLY A 321 -25.50 2.53 -18.00
CA GLY A 321 -24.87 2.71 -19.30
C GLY A 321 -23.68 1.78 -19.56
N SER A 322 -23.15 1.88 -20.78
CA SER A 322 -21.92 1.20 -21.17
C SER A 322 -20.69 2.01 -20.71
N VAL A 323 -19.60 1.30 -20.47
CA VAL A 323 -18.28 1.89 -20.24
C VAL A 323 -17.68 2.27 -21.58
N GLU A 324 -17.26 3.53 -21.70
CA GLU A 324 -16.60 4.02 -22.89
C GLU A 324 -15.22 3.37 -23.08
N GLY A 325 -14.88 3.05 -24.33
CA GLY A 325 -13.66 2.35 -24.72
C GLY A 325 -13.71 0.82 -24.52
N LEU A 326 -14.78 0.25 -23.97
CA LEU A 326 -15.02 -1.20 -23.96
C LEU A 326 -15.90 -1.64 -25.13
N THR A 327 -15.27 -2.23 -26.15
CA THR A 327 -15.94 -2.76 -27.35
C THR A 327 -16.35 -4.23 -27.23
N GLY A 328 -15.87 -4.94 -26.21
CA GLY A 328 -16.19 -6.35 -25.95
C GLY A 328 -17.59 -6.59 -25.37
N PRO A 329 -17.97 -7.88 -25.18
CA PRO A 329 -19.29 -8.26 -24.66
C PRO A 329 -19.51 -7.82 -23.20
N ILE A 330 -18.42 -7.61 -22.44
CA ILE A 330 -18.45 -7.11 -21.06
C ILE A 330 -18.21 -5.60 -21.07
N ASN A 331 -19.23 -4.83 -21.42
CA ASN A 331 -19.16 -3.35 -21.45
C ASN A 331 -20.14 -2.66 -20.49
N ARG A 332 -20.89 -3.42 -19.68
CA ARG A 332 -21.91 -2.93 -18.74
C ARG A 332 -22.04 -3.87 -17.54
N LEU A 333 -22.53 -3.38 -16.40
CA LEU A 333 -22.71 -4.18 -15.18
C LEU A 333 -23.64 -5.39 -15.38
N THR A 334 -24.67 -5.26 -16.21
CA THR A 334 -25.59 -6.37 -16.51
C THR A 334 -24.92 -7.54 -17.22
N ALA A 335 -23.83 -7.31 -17.94
CA ALA A 335 -23.08 -8.37 -18.63
C ALA A 335 -22.37 -9.33 -17.66
N ILE A 336 -22.05 -8.85 -16.45
CA ILE A 336 -21.44 -9.64 -15.37
C ILE A 336 -22.48 -10.19 -14.38
N GLY A 337 -23.77 -10.02 -14.66
CA GLY A 337 -24.85 -10.54 -13.81
C GLY A 337 -25.35 -9.59 -12.72
N LEU A 338 -25.07 -8.28 -12.82
CA LEU A 338 -25.65 -7.27 -11.92
C LEU A 338 -26.90 -6.63 -12.55
N SER A 339 -28.05 -6.72 -11.89
CA SER A 339 -29.31 -6.13 -12.37
C SER A 339 -29.89 -5.14 -11.36
N PHE A 340 -30.60 -4.13 -11.84
CA PHE A 340 -31.35 -3.20 -10.99
C PHE A 340 -32.76 -3.74 -10.72
N ASN A 341 -33.21 -3.60 -9.48
CA ASN A 341 -34.58 -3.86 -9.05
C ASN A 341 -35.42 -2.58 -9.15
N ASP A 342 -36.74 -2.70 -9.09
CA ASP A 342 -37.68 -1.56 -9.20
C ASP A 342 -37.54 -0.53 -8.07
N ASP A 343 -36.99 -0.94 -6.92
CA ASP A 343 -36.69 -0.06 -5.77
C ASP A 343 -35.34 0.66 -5.89
N GLY A 344 -34.61 0.43 -6.99
CA GLY A 344 -33.29 1.00 -7.24
C GLY A 344 -32.14 0.25 -6.57
N THR A 345 -32.37 -0.89 -5.91
CA THR A 345 -31.31 -1.77 -5.39
C THR A 345 -30.70 -2.64 -6.49
N LEU A 346 -29.54 -3.23 -6.23
CA LEU A 346 -28.83 -4.17 -7.10
C LEU A 346 -29.03 -5.63 -6.65
N SER A 347 -29.16 -6.52 -7.64
CA SER A 347 -29.15 -7.97 -7.48
C SER A 347 -27.95 -8.56 -8.23
N LEU A 348 -27.28 -9.56 -7.64
CA LEU A 348 -26.11 -10.23 -8.24
C LEU A 348 -26.40 -11.70 -8.56
N ASN A 349 -26.19 -12.09 -9.81
CA ASN A 349 -26.07 -13.49 -10.22
C ASN A 349 -24.64 -14.00 -9.97
N LYS A 350 -24.42 -14.58 -8.79
CA LYS A 350 -23.12 -15.09 -8.34
C LYS A 350 -22.54 -16.16 -9.28
N THR A 351 -23.39 -17.06 -9.80
CA THR A 351 -22.97 -18.13 -10.71
C THR A 351 -22.37 -17.55 -11.99
N ARG A 352 -23.06 -16.58 -12.61
CA ARG A 352 -22.57 -15.90 -13.83
C ARG A 352 -21.23 -15.22 -13.61
N LEU A 353 -21.08 -14.49 -12.49
CA LEU A 353 -19.82 -13.82 -12.16
C LEU A 353 -18.69 -14.84 -11.92
N THR A 354 -18.98 -15.90 -11.16
CA THR A 354 -18.02 -16.98 -10.88
C THR A 354 -17.53 -17.63 -12.15
N ASP A 355 -18.42 -17.90 -13.11
CA ASP A 355 -18.05 -18.52 -14.39
C ASP A 355 -17.16 -17.61 -15.23
N ILE A 356 -17.43 -16.30 -15.28
CA ILE A 356 -16.57 -15.33 -15.98
C ILE A 356 -15.17 -15.26 -15.34
N LEU A 357 -15.12 -15.14 -14.01
CA LEU A 357 -13.85 -15.04 -13.28
C LEU A 357 -13.04 -16.34 -13.35
N SER A 358 -13.72 -17.49 -13.48
CA SER A 358 -13.08 -18.80 -13.67
C SER A 358 -12.68 -19.08 -15.13
N GLY A 359 -12.96 -18.17 -16.07
CA GLY A 359 -12.68 -18.38 -17.49
C GLY A 359 -13.57 -19.43 -18.18
N ARG A 360 -14.72 -19.77 -17.60
CA ARG A 360 -15.69 -20.72 -18.19
C ARG A 360 -16.60 -20.10 -19.24
N VAL A 361 -16.48 -18.80 -19.47
CA VAL A 361 -17.29 -18.04 -20.42
C VAL A 361 -16.39 -17.57 -21.55
N GLU A 362 -16.71 -17.97 -22.77
CA GLU A 362 -15.98 -17.50 -23.95
C GLU A 362 -16.10 -15.98 -24.10
N ASN A 363 -15.00 -15.33 -24.50
CA ASN A 363 -14.90 -13.88 -24.70
C ASN A 363 -15.20 -13.02 -23.45
N ALA A 364 -15.16 -13.61 -22.25
CA ALA A 364 -15.27 -12.89 -20.99
C ALA A 364 -14.25 -13.41 -19.98
N SER A 365 -13.39 -12.53 -19.49
CA SER A 365 -12.33 -12.85 -18.56
C SER A 365 -12.37 -11.97 -17.32
N ALA A 366 -11.62 -12.34 -16.28
CA ALA A 366 -11.37 -11.47 -15.13
C ALA A 366 -10.70 -10.14 -15.52
N SER A 367 -10.00 -10.08 -16.67
CA SER A 367 -9.50 -8.82 -17.22
C SER A 367 -10.63 -7.88 -17.61
N ASP A 368 -11.67 -8.41 -18.25
CA ASP A 368 -12.78 -7.60 -18.73
C ASP A 368 -13.64 -7.11 -17.57
N VAL A 369 -13.83 -7.96 -16.55
CA VAL A 369 -14.48 -7.54 -15.29
C VAL A 369 -13.66 -6.46 -14.60
N LYS A 370 -12.32 -6.58 -14.55
CA LYS A 370 -11.46 -5.51 -14.01
C LYS A 370 -11.64 -4.21 -14.80
N LYS A 371 -11.58 -4.25 -16.13
CA LYS A 371 -11.76 -3.06 -16.98
C LYS A 371 -13.15 -2.41 -16.80
N LEU A 372 -14.17 -3.21 -16.47
CA LEU A 372 -15.50 -2.71 -16.18
C LEU A 372 -15.57 -1.86 -14.90
N PHE A 373 -14.69 -2.12 -13.91
CA PHE A 373 -14.67 -1.37 -12.65
C PHE A 373 -13.53 -0.35 -12.56
N ALA A 374 -12.33 -0.68 -13.05
CA ALA A 374 -11.13 0.13 -12.88
C ALA A 374 -10.77 0.92 -14.14
N LEU A 375 -9.95 1.96 -13.96
CA LEU A 375 -9.24 2.59 -15.05
C LEU A 375 -8.20 1.60 -15.59
N ALA A 376 -8.26 1.35 -16.90
CA ALA A 376 -7.39 0.39 -17.57
C ALA A 376 -6.99 0.91 -18.95
N GLY A 377 -5.78 0.55 -19.37
CA GLY A 377 -5.29 0.78 -20.72
C GLY A 377 -4.88 -0.54 -21.37
N GLU A 378 -5.15 -0.66 -22.65
CA GLU A 378 -4.74 -1.80 -23.48
C GLU A 378 -3.99 -1.29 -24.70
N SER A 379 -2.75 -1.75 -24.88
CA SER A 379 -1.94 -1.35 -26.03
C SER A 379 -1.96 -2.41 -27.12
N THR A 380 -1.89 -1.98 -28.37
CA THR A 380 -1.65 -2.84 -29.53
C THR A 380 -0.19 -3.31 -29.62
N ASN A 381 0.74 -2.67 -28.92
CA ASN A 381 2.15 -3.04 -28.89
C ASN A 381 2.52 -3.62 -27.51
N SER A 382 3.02 -4.86 -27.47
CA SER A 382 3.42 -5.52 -26.22
C SER A 382 4.59 -4.86 -25.49
N GLY A 383 5.39 -4.05 -26.20
CA GLY A 383 6.43 -3.22 -25.61
C GLY A 383 5.90 -2.01 -24.85
N ILE A 384 4.61 -1.68 -24.96
CA ILE A 384 3.96 -0.57 -24.26
C ILE A 384 2.85 -1.15 -23.37
N SER A 385 2.94 -0.90 -22.07
CA SER A 385 1.96 -1.44 -21.11
C SER A 385 1.42 -0.35 -20.20
N PHE A 386 0.11 -0.32 -20.01
CA PHE A 386 -0.51 0.60 -19.07
C PHE A 386 -0.10 0.28 -17.64
N VAL A 387 0.34 1.30 -16.89
CA VAL A 387 0.69 1.18 -15.48
C VAL A 387 -0.44 1.72 -14.62
N LEU A 388 -0.74 3.01 -14.75
CA LEU A 388 -1.78 3.66 -13.96
C LEU A 388 -2.30 4.91 -14.69
N GLY A 389 -3.39 5.45 -14.19
CA GLY A 389 -3.85 6.79 -14.56
C GLY A 389 -4.51 7.45 -13.35
N SER A 390 -4.76 8.75 -13.46
CA SER A 390 -5.37 9.56 -12.41
C SER A 390 -6.88 9.74 -12.64
N SER A 391 -7.55 10.46 -11.74
CA SER A 391 -8.93 10.91 -11.95
C SER A 391 -9.08 11.79 -13.19
N GLU A 392 -8.01 12.48 -13.58
CA GLU A 392 -7.94 13.40 -14.73
C GLU A 392 -7.62 12.68 -16.04
N THR A 393 -7.20 11.41 -15.98
CA THR A 393 -7.00 10.62 -17.19
C THR A 393 -8.36 10.30 -17.80
N LYS A 394 -8.62 10.84 -18.98
CA LYS A 394 -9.89 10.63 -19.69
C LYS A 394 -9.89 9.28 -20.41
N ALA A 395 -11.06 8.65 -20.49
CA ALA A 395 -11.28 7.58 -21.45
C ALA A 395 -11.50 8.16 -22.84
N SER A 396 -11.27 7.35 -23.87
CA SER A 396 -11.55 7.74 -25.24
C SER A 396 -12.07 6.56 -26.05
N SER A 397 -12.99 6.84 -26.96
CA SER A 397 -13.45 5.89 -27.98
C SER A 397 -12.44 5.69 -29.11
N THR A 398 -11.57 6.68 -29.34
CA THR A 398 -10.40 6.59 -30.21
C THR A 398 -9.16 6.29 -29.37
N PRO A 399 -8.36 5.27 -29.73
CA PRO A 399 -7.12 4.96 -29.00
C PRO A 399 -6.14 6.14 -29.01
N TYR A 400 -5.40 6.29 -27.92
CA TYR A 400 -4.29 7.24 -27.84
C TYR A 400 -3.11 6.68 -28.61
N GLN A 401 -2.50 7.48 -29.46
CA GLN A 401 -1.26 7.08 -30.11
C GLN A 401 -0.11 7.39 -29.14
N VAL A 402 0.76 6.41 -28.95
CA VAL A 402 1.96 6.53 -28.12
C VAL A 402 3.15 6.56 -29.07
N ASP A 403 3.83 7.70 -29.08
CA ASP A 403 5.01 7.98 -29.90
C ASP A 403 6.22 8.08 -28.96
N ILE A 404 7.16 7.16 -29.12
CA ILE A 404 8.38 7.01 -28.33
C ILE A 404 9.52 7.55 -29.17
N ILE A 405 10.07 8.67 -28.72
CA ILE A 405 11.17 9.37 -29.39
C ILE A 405 12.52 8.78 -28.98
N GLN A 406 12.59 8.17 -27.79
CA GLN A 406 13.83 7.61 -27.24
C GLN A 406 13.53 6.48 -26.26
N ALA A 407 14.25 5.37 -26.40
CA ALA A 407 14.12 4.22 -25.51
C ALA A 407 14.81 4.50 -24.17
N ALA A 408 14.40 3.78 -23.13
CA ALA A 408 15.12 3.80 -21.87
C ALA A 408 16.38 2.93 -21.98
N GLU A 409 17.53 3.49 -21.65
CA GLU A 409 18.82 2.82 -21.67
C GLU A 409 19.37 2.59 -20.25
N ARG A 410 20.33 1.67 -20.15
CA ARG A 410 21.04 1.35 -18.91
C ARG A 410 22.49 1.75 -19.07
N ALA A 411 23.12 2.22 -18.00
CA ALA A 411 24.56 2.41 -17.98
C ALA A 411 25.27 1.07 -18.24
N THR A 412 26.12 1.05 -19.25
CA THR A 412 26.97 -0.09 -19.62
C THR A 412 28.41 0.36 -19.82
N VAL A 413 29.31 -0.18 -19.00
CA VAL A 413 30.76 0.01 -19.16
C VAL A 413 31.35 -1.27 -19.76
N ALA A 414 31.96 -1.14 -20.94
CA ALA A 414 32.72 -2.22 -21.58
C ALA A 414 34.23 -2.05 -21.34
N GLY A 415 34.91 -3.17 -21.11
CA GLY A 415 36.35 -3.25 -21.01
C GLY A 415 37.03 -2.95 -22.34
N GLY A 416 38.20 -2.31 -22.29
CA GLY A 416 39.00 -1.95 -23.46
C GLY A 416 39.85 -3.10 -24.00
N THR A 417 40.03 -4.18 -23.23
CA THR A 417 40.82 -5.34 -23.64
C THR A 417 40.08 -6.65 -23.39
N SER A 418 40.31 -7.64 -24.25
CA SER A 418 39.79 -8.99 -24.04
C SER A 418 40.38 -9.60 -22.78
N LEU A 419 39.53 -10.25 -21.97
CA LEU A 419 39.98 -11.06 -20.85
C LEU A 419 40.87 -12.21 -21.34
N ALA A 420 41.82 -12.65 -20.51
CA ALA A 420 42.55 -13.89 -20.76
C ALA A 420 41.60 -15.10 -20.74
N ALA A 421 41.94 -16.19 -21.42
CA ALA A 421 41.11 -17.40 -21.41
C ALA A 421 40.95 -17.98 -19.98
N SER A 422 41.98 -17.81 -19.16
CA SER A 422 42.03 -18.11 -17.74
C SER A 422 42.82 -17.00 -17.04
N SER A 423 42.26 -16.45 -15.98
CA SER A 423 42.85 -15.37 -15.18
C SER A 423 43.07 -15.84 -13.75
N VAL A 424 44.26 -15.61 -13.21
CA VAL A 424 44.54 -15.80 -11.78
C VAL A 424 44.28 -14.50 -11.05
N ILE A 425 43.41 -14.54 -10.05
CA ILE A 425 43.16 -13.46 -9.10
C ILE A 425 43.88 -13.80 -7.80
N ASP A 426 44.65 -12.84 -7.29
CA ASP A 426 45.37 -12.92 -6.01
C ASP A 426 45.47 -11.52 -5.38
N ASP A 427 46.22 -11.40 -4.28
CA ASP A 427 46.36 -10.14 -3.53
C ASP A 427 46.97 -8.99 -4.36
N SER A 428 47.62 -9.29 -5.50
CA SER A 428 48.17 -8.27 -6.39
C SER A 428 47.14 -7.66 -7.34
N ASN A 429 45.97 -8.28 -7.53
CA ASN A 429 45.00 -7.90 -8.56
C ASN A 429 43.52 -8.18 -8.22
N ASN A 430 43.15 -8.13 -6.93
CA ASN A 430 41.81 -8.49 -6.46
C ASN A 430 40.90 -7.32 -6.06
N THR A 431 41.34 -6.07 -6.04
CA THR A 431 40.51 -4.94 -5.58
C THR A 431 39.87 -4.15 -6.73
N LEU A 432 38.64 -3.69 -6.53
CA LEU A 432 37.94 -2.79 -7.48
C LEU A 432 37.03 -1.81 -6.74
N SER A 433 37.11 -0.53 -7.08
CA SER A 433 36.20 0.53 -6.63
C SER A 433 35.29 0.96 -7.78
N VAL A 434 33.99 0.89 -7.56
CA VAL A 434 32.96 1.16 -8.58
C VAL A 434 31.79 1.94 -7.99
N THR A 435 31.25 2.92 -8.73
CA THR A 435 29.92 3.48 -8.46
C THR A 435 28.88 2.71 -9.23
N LEU A 436 27.83 2.27 -8.54
CA LEU A 436 26.62 1.69 -9.12
C LEU A 436 25.41 2.52 -8.67
N ASP A 437 24.70 3.12 -9.63
CA ASP A 437 23.48 3.92 -9.44
C ASP A 437 23.61 4.93 -8.28
N GLY A 438 24.67 5.76 -8.34
CA GLY A 438 25.02 6.78 -7.35
C GLY A 438 25.72 6.30 -6.07
N GLN A 439 25.89 4.98 -5.87
CA GLN A 439 26.56 4.44 -4.69
C GLN A 439 27.94 3.89 -5.03
N GLN A 440 28.99 4.48 -4.44
CA GLN A 440 30.34 3.94 -4.51
C GLN A 440 30.52 2.76 -3.53
N ILE A 441 31.13 1.69 -4.03
CA ILE A 441 31.49 0.50 -3.28
C ILE A 441 32.93 0.09 -3.62
N ASP A 442 33.60 -0.47 -2.63
CA ASP A 442 34.91 -1.10 -2.78
C ASP A 442 34.72 -2.60 -2.59
N ILE A 443 35.17 -3.39 -3.56
CA ILE A 443 35.06 -4.83 -3.53
C ILE A 443 36.43 -5.49 -3.58
N VAL A 444 36.51 -6.68 -2.99
CA VAL A 444 37.64 -7.59 -3.09
C VAL A 444 37.16 -8.88 -3.72
N LEU A 445 37.75 -9.25 -4.85
CA LEU A 445 37.50 -10.51 -5.54
C LEU A 445 38.24 -11.63 -4.82
N ALA A 446 37.60 -12.78 -4.66
CA ALA A 446 38.27 -13.93 -4.04
C ALA A 446 39.42 -14.44 -4.91
N SER A 447 40.55 -14.74 -4.29
CA SER A 447 41.72 -15.31 -4.99
C SER A 447 41.39 -16.68 -5.58
N GLY A 448 41.82 -16.94 -6.80
CA GLY A 448 41.48 -18.15 -7.53
C GLY A 448 41.83 -18.07 -9.02
N THR A 449 41.66 -19.17 -9.74
CA THR A 449 41.81 -19.21 -11.19
C THR A 449 40.43 -19.30 -11.82
N TYR A 450 40.10 -18.36 -12.69
CA TYR A 450 38.77 -18.23 -13.29
C TYR A 450 38.85 -18.25 -14.81
N THR A 451 37.93 -18.94 -15.46
CA THR A 451 37.64 -18.72 -16.88
C THR A 451 36.99 -17.34 -17.07
N ARG A 452 36.90 -16.86 -18.33
CA ARG A 452 36.25 -15.57 -18.64
C ARG A 452 34.84 -15.44 -18.05
N SER A 453 34.02 -16.47 -18.26
CA SER A 453 32.63 -16.49 -17.81
C SER A 453 32.52 -16.58 -16.29
N GLU A 454 33.38 -17.37 -15.64
CA GLU A 454 33.43 -17.46 -14.18
C GLU A 454 33.89 -16.14 -13.57
N LEU A 455 34.89 -15.47 -14.14
CA LEU A 455 35.38 -14.18 -13.64
C LEU A 455 34.31 -13.09 -13.77
N ALA A 456 33.59 -13.04 -14.90
CA ALA A 456 32.47 -12.13 -15.06
C ALA A 456 31.39 -12.42 -14.02
N ALA A 457 30.92 -13.67 -13.90
CA ALA A 457 29.90 -14.06 -12.92
C ALA A 457 30.35 -13.75 -11.48
N LYS A 458 31.63 -14.01 -11.17
CA LYS A 458 32.25 -13.70 -9.88
C LYS A 458 32.16 -12.22 -9.57
N LEU A 459 32.56 -11.36 -10.51
CA LEU A 459 32.48 -9.90 -10.36
C LEU A 459 31.05 -9.43 -10.09
N ALA A 460 30.06 -9.91 -10.85
CA ALA A 460 28.65 -9.57 -10.60
C ALA A 460 28.19 -10.03 -9.22
N SER A 461 28.56 -11.24 -8.81
CA SER A 461 28.17 -11.79 -7.51
C SER A 461 28.74 -10.97 -6.34
N THR A 462 30.03 -10.58 -6.43
CA THR A 462 30.69 -9.78 -5.40
C THR A 462 30.08 -8.38 -5.30
N ILE A 463 29.83 -7.71 -6.43
CA ILE A 463 29.16 -6.40 -6.44
C ILE A 463 27.76 -6.50 -5.84
N ASN A 464 26.95 -7.46 -6.30
CA ASN A 464 25.55 -7.59 -5.89
C ASN A 464 25.37 -8.07 -4.44
N ALA A 465 26.39 -8.71 -3.84
CA ALA A 465 26.39 -9.13 -2.45
C ALA A 465 26.84 -8.03 -1.48
N HIS A 466 27.40 -6.92 -1.98
CA HIS A 466 27.94 -5.87 -1.14
C HIS A 466 26.84 -5.18 -0.30
N PRO A 467 26.97 -5.01 1.03
CA PRO A 467 25.91 -4.49 1.89
C PRO A 467 25.34 -3.13 1.44
N ASN A 468 26.19 -2.28 0.89
CA ASN A 468 25.82 -0.93 0.48
C ASN A 468 25.05 -0.85 -0.86
N VAL A 469 24.95 -1.92 -1.66
CA VAL A 469 24.20 -1.83 -2.94
C VAL A 469 22.68 -1.69 -2.74
N SER A 470 22.13 -2.02 -1.57
CA SER A 470 20.75 -1.71 -1.16
C SER A 470 19.67 -2.07 -2.21
N GLY A 471 19.79 -3.24 -2.86
CA GLY A 471 18.86 -3.69 -3.90
C GLY A 471 19.20 -3.25 -5.33
N ARG A 472 20.21 -2.40 -5.53
CA ARG A 472 20.84 -2.14 -6.84
C ARG A 472 21.55 -3.40 -7.31
N ARG A 473 21.52 -3.64 -8.62
CA ARG A 473 22.15 -4.82 -9.20
C ARG A 473 22.91 -4.46 -10.47
N VAL A 474 24.00 -5.16 -10.69
CA VAL A 474 24.76 -5.18 -11.93
C VAL A 474 24.70 -6.57 -12.55
N SER A 475 24.62 -6.64 -13.87
CA SER A 475 24.93 -7.85 -14.64
C SER A 475 26.27 -7.67 -15.32
N THR A 476 27.07 -8.73 -15.32
CA THR A 476 28.32 -8.80 -16.07
C THR A 476 28.17 -9.82 -17.19
N SER A 477 28.81 -9.56 -18.31
CA SER A 477 28.88 -10.50 -19.43
C SER A 477 30.23 -10.41 -20.13
N VAL A 478 30.53 -11.42 -20.93
CA VAL A 478 31.71 -11.42 -21.81
C VAL A 478 31.19 -11.29 -23.22
N ASN A 479 31.56 -10.21 -23.90
CA ASN A 479 31.18 -9.94 -25.28
C ASN A 479 31.80 -10.98 -26.24
N PRO A 480 31.29 -11.12 -27.46
CA PRO A 480 31.86 -12.04 -28.45
C PRO A 480 33.34 -11.80 -28.77
N ASP A 481 33.84 -10.57 -28.59
CA ASP A 481 35.24 -10.18 -28.74
C ASP A 481 36.12 -10.49 -27.50
N GLY A 482 35.54 -11.07 -26.44
CA GLY A 482 36.21 -11.44 -25.21
C GLY A 482 36.32 -10.32 -24.18
N THR A 483 35.80 -9.11 -24.46
CA THR A 483 35.80 -8.00 -23.50
C THR A 483 34.74 -8.19 -22.42
N LEU A 484 35.02 -7.71 -21.22
CA LEU A 484 34.06 -7.69 -20.11
C LEU A 484 33.06 -6.54 -20.32
N SER A 485 31.78 -6.77 -20.05
CA SER A 485 30.77 -5.72 -20.01
C SER A 485 30.05 -5.74 -18.66
N LEU A 486 29.94 -4.57 -18.02
CA LEU A 486 29.18 -4.34 -16.80
C LEU A 486 27.97 -3.49 -17.18
N THR A 487 26.77 -3.97 -16.86
CA THR A 487 25.51 -3.26 -17.13
C THR A 487 24.70 -3.13 -15.85
N SER A 488 24.32 -1.90 -15.48
CA SER A 488 23.40 -1.68 -14.36
C SER A 488 22.04 -2.28 -14.70
N GLN A 489 21.36 -2.89 -13.72
CA GLN A 489 20.02 -3.43 -13.91
C GLN A 489 18.93 -2.37 -13.78
N THR A 490 19.28 -1.14 -13.39
CA THR A 490 18.39 0.02 -13.38
C THR A 490 18.27 0.60 -14.80
N TYR A 491 17.13 1.20 -15.13
CA TYR A 491 16.92 1.92 -16.41
C TYR A 491 16.75 3.40 -16.13
N GLY A 492 17.18 4.25 -17.07
CA GLY A 492 17.01 5.69 -16.98
C GLY A 492 18.24 6.44 -16.49
N LYS A 493 18.07 7.72 -16.23
CA LYS A 493 19.13 8.60 -15.70
C LYS A 493 19.60 8.24 -14.29
N SER A 494 18.86 7.39 -13.58
CA SER A 494 19.30 6.83 -12.29
C SER A 494 20.25 5.64 -12.45
N SER A 495 20.35 5.07 -13.66
CA SER A 495 21.31 4.03 -14.00
C SER A 495 22.68 4.68 -14.22
N GLU A 496 23.65 4.39 -13.37
CA GLU A 496 24.98 4.98 -13.44
C GLU A 496 26.03 3.91 -13.16
N LEU A 497 27.09 3.89 -13.96
CA LEU A 497 28.28 3.09 -13.70
C LEU A 497 29.52 3.96 -13.84
N ILE A 498 30.37 3.97 -12.81
CA ILE A 498 31.69 4.63 -12.85
C ILE A 498 32.73 3.68 -12.29
N ILE A 499 33.77 3.42 -13.07
CA ILE A 499 34.95 2.66 -12.64
C ILE A 499 35.96 3.65 -12.06
N HIS A 500 36.30 3.52 -10.77
CA HIS A 500 37.22 4.46 -10.11
C HIS A 500 38.66 3.98 -10.13
N SER A 501 38.99 3.01 -9.30
CA SER A 501 40.35 2.54 -9.08
C SER A 501 40.34 1.07 -8.65
N GLY A 502 41.50 0.44 -8.56
CA GLY A 502 41.61 -0.94 -8.09
C GLY A 502 42.76 -1.69 -8.75
N THR A 503 43.27 -2.69 -8.04
CA THR A 503 44.34 -3.55 -8.54
C THR A 503 43.84 -4.53 -9.62
N ALA A 504 42.54 -4.83 -9.65
CA ALA A 504 41.92 -5.75 -10.61
C ALA A 504 41.68 -5.15 -12.00
N LEU A 505 41.82 -3.83 -12.18
CA LEU A 505 41.43 -3.13 -13.42
C LEU A 505 42.06 -3.74 -14.68
N ALA A 506 43.38 -3.96 -14.66
CA ALA A 506 44.09 -4.53 -15.80
C ALA A 506 43.65 -5.96 -16.12
N THR A 507 43.44 -6.80 -15.10
CA THR A 507 42.98 -8.19 -15.26
C THR A 507 41.54 -8.26 -15.78
N LEU A 508 40.70 -7.28 -15.41
CA LEU A 508 39.31 -7.15 -15.87
C LEU A 508 39.18 -6.43 -17.21
N GLY A 509 40.28 -5.91 -17.76
CA GLY A 509 40.29 -5.10 -18.99
C GLY A 509 39.58 -3.75 -18.84
N LEU A 510 39.43 -3.24 -17.62
CA LEU A 510 38.79 -1.98 -17.29
C LEU A 510 39.82 -0.86 -17.13
N THR A 511 39.37 0.39 -17.29
CA THR A 511 40.21 1.58 -17.07
C THR A 511 39.55 2.52 -16.06
N ALA A 512 40.36 3.09 -15.18
CA ALA A 512 39.93 4.13 -14.24
C ALA A 512 39.32 5.33 -14.98
N GLY A 513 38.17 5.81 -14.51
CA GLY A 513 37.41 6.90 -15.10
C GLY A 513 36.43 6.50 -16.21
N GLN A 514 36.38 5.22 -16.62
CA GLN A 514 35.31 4.75 -17.49
C GLN A 514 33.96 4.95 -16.80
N SER A 515 33.03 5.58 -17.50
CA SER A 515 31.69 5.81 -16.98
C SER A 515 30.66 5.76 -18.10
N ASP A 516 29.46 5.41 -17.71
CA ASP A 516 28.28 5.51 -18.56
C ASP A 516 27.06 5.86 -17.71
N LEU A 517 26.09 6.53 -18.34
CA LEU A 517 24.84 6.95 -17.71
C LEU A 517 23.67 6.50 -18.58
N GLY A 518 22.71 5.81 -17.97
CA GLY A 518 21.48 5.45 -18.66
C GLY A 518 20.66 6.68 -19.04
N VAL A 519 19.70 6.47 -19.93
CA VAL A 519 18.83 7.54 -20.41
C VAL A 519 17.38 7.15 -20.18
N ASP A 520 16.56 8.10 -19.72
CA ASP A 520 15.12 7.87 -19.55
C ASP A 520 14.44 7.71 -20.90
N VAL A 521 13.32 6.99 -20.92
CA VAL A 521 12.40 7.00 -22.07
C VAL A 521 11.99 8.44 -22.39
N ALA A 522 11.86 8.79 -23.66
CA ALA A 522 11.24 10.05 -24.08
C ALA A 522 10.17 9.76 -25.12
N GLY A 523 9.09 10.53 -25.09
CA GLY A 523 7.95 10.32 -25.96
C GLY A 523 6.81 11.29 -25.68
N GLN A 524 5.71 11.09 -26.39
CA GLN A 524 4.52 11.92 -26.36
C GLN A 524 3.27 11.08 -26.58
N PHE A 525 2.13 11.60 -26.15
CA PHE A 525 0.81 11.03 -26.44
C PHE A 525 0.13 11.88 -27.50
N ILE A 526 -0.53 11.25 -28.47
CA ILE A 526 -1.33 11.96 -29.47
C ILE A 526 -2.78 11.53 -29.28
N VAL A 527 -3.62 12.49 -28.90
CA VAL A 527 -5.03 12.27 -28.59
C VAL A 527 -5.87 13.15 -29.50
N ASN A 528 -6.75 12.55 -30.30
CA ASN A 528 -7.59 13.27 -31.27
C ASN A 528 -6.79 14.22 -32.20
N GLY A 529 -5.57 13.82 -32.57
CA GLY A 529 -4.65 14.61 -33.39
C GLY A 529 -3.94 15.75 -32.67
N GLN A 530 -4.15 15.93 -31.36
CA GLN A 530 -3.40 16.87 -30.52
C GLN A 530 -2.25 16.16 -29.81
N VAL A 531 -1.06 16.75 -29.88
CA VAL A 531 0.12 16.24 -29.18
C VAL A 531 0.09 16.71 -27.74
N GLU A 532 0.05 15.77 -26.82
CA GLU A 532 0.16 15.97 -25.38
C GLU A 532 1.54 15.50 -24.91
N ALA A 533 2.34 16.43 -24.39
CA ALA A 533 3.70 16.14 -23.94
C ALA A 533 3.72 15.16 -22.76
N ALA A 534 4.81 14.42 -22.62
CA ALA A 534 5.02 13.47 -21.54
C ALA A 534 6.43 13.60 -20.94
N THR A 535 6.58 13.15 -19.69
CA THR A 535 7.87 13.07 -18.99
C THR A 535 8.23 11.62 -18.78
N GLY A 536 9.44 11.24 -19.14
CA GLY A 536 9.99 9.92 -18.85
C GLY A 536 10.73 9.85 -17.52
N ASN A 537 10.65 8.69 -16.89
CA ASN A 537 11.45 8.32 -15.74
C ASN A 537 11.77 6.81 -15.84
N GLY A 538 13.04 6.47 -16.10
CA GLY A 538 13.42 5.11 -16.45
C GLY A 538 12.61 4.62 -17.64
N ARG A 539 11.88 3.51 -17.45
CA ARG A 539 10.98 2.92 -18.44
C ARG A 539 9.55 3.46 -18.42
N VAL A 540 9.23 4.42 -17.57
CA VAL A 540 7.86 4.90 -17.40
C VAL A 540 7.71 6.25 -18.10
N LEU A 541 6.79 6.33 -19.06
CA LEU A 541 6.39 7.56 -19.71
C LEU A 541 5.09 8.06 -19.07
N SER A 542 5.09 9.31 -18.58
CA SER A 542 3.98 9.88 -17.81
C SER A 542 3.44 11.15 -18.45
N GLY A 543 2.12 11.26 -18.63
CA GLY A 543 1.50 12.49 -19.13
C GLY A 543 1.54 13.61 -18.09
N LEU A 544 1.71 14.86 -18.55
CA LEU A 544 1.82 16.03 -17.68
C LEU A 544 0.47 16.33 -17.00
N SER A 545 0.51 16.92 -15.80
CA SER A 545 -0.70 17.30 -15.06
C SER A 545 -1.54 18.39 -15.75
N THR A 546 -0.94 19.12 -16.71
CA THR A 546 -1.60 20.15 -17.52
C THR A 546 -2.26 19.60 -18.77
N ASN A 547 -2.08 18.31 -19.08
CA ASN A 547 -2.65 17.69 -20.26
C ASN A 547 -4.17 17.57 -20.12
N GLU A 548 -4.89 17.68 -21.23
CA GLU A 548 -6.35 17.61 -21.21
C GLU A 548 -6.86 16.18 -21.07
N ASN A 549 -6.16 15.19 -21.65
CA ASN A 549 -6.63 13.81 -21.73
C ASN A 549 -5.71 12.82 -21.00
N THR A 550 -4.38 13.00 -21.08
CA THR A 550 -3.42 12.07 -20.50
C THR A 550 -2.86 12.51 -19.15
N ALA A 551 -3.51 13.44 -18.44
CA ALA A 551 -3.03 13.90 -17.14
C ALA A 551 -2.93 12.74 -16.13
N GLY A 552 -1.71 12.51 -15.64
CA GLY A 552 -1.41 11.42 -14.71
C GLY A 552 -1.44 10.01 -15.32
N LEU A 553 -1.63 9.86 -16.63
CA LEU A 553 -1.48 8.59 -17.35
C LEU A 553 -0.02 8.15 -17.30
N GLN A 554 0.22 6.88 -16.97
CA GLN A 554 1.55 6.28 -17.01
C GLN A 554 1.54 4.99 -17.82
N VAL A 555 2.50 4.88 -18.72
CA VAL A 555 2.77 3.67 -19.49
C VAL A 555 4.21 3.23 -19.26
N ARG A 556 4.44 1.92 -19.19
CA ARG A 556 5.77 1.33 -19.15
C ARG A 556 6.16 0.91 -20.56
N VAL A 557 7.32 1.39 -20.98
CA VAL A 557 7.94 1.13 -22.27
C VAL A 557 9.10 0.15 -22.05
N SER A 558 9.00 -1.01 -22.68
CA SER A 558 10.02 -2.07 -22.66
C SER A 558 10.75 -2.21 -23.99
N LEU A 559 10.45 -1.34 -24.95
CA LEU A 559 11.10 -1.23 -26.25
C LEU A 559 12.58 -0.84 -26.06
N GLY A 560 13.47 -1.46 -26.82
CA GLY A 560 14.87 -1.09 -26.95
C GLY A 560 15.10 -0.03 -28.04
N PRO A 561 16.31 0.53 -28.15
CA PRO A 561 16.65 1.51 -29.18
C PRO A 561 16.36 1.03 -30.61
N ASP A 562 16.59 -0.26 -30.88
CA ASP A 562 16.35 -0.87 -32.20
C ASP A 562 14.86 -1.07 -32.54
N ASP A 563 13.98 -1.00 -31.53
CA ASP A 563 12.54 -1.15 -31.71
C ASP A 563 11.84 0.18 -32.04
N ILE A 564 12.57 1.31 -31.90
CA ILE A 564 12.01 2.64 -32.12
C ILE A 564 12.00 2.99 -33.60
N VAL A 565 10.85 3.46 -34.07
CA VAL A 565 10.64 3.85 -35.47
C VAL A 565 10.27 5.32 -35.53
N ALA A 566 10.34 5.93 -36.72
CA ALA A 566 9.82 7.28 -36.87
C ALA A 566 8.28 7.24 -36.86
N GLY A 567 7.66 7.73 -35.78
CA GLY A 567 6.21 7.91 -35.67
C GLY A 567 5.61 7.20 -34.46
N VAL A 568 4.46 6.55 -34.64
CA VAL A 568 3.69 5.95 -33.55
C VAL A 568 4.07 4.49 -33.36
N GLU A 569 4.52 4.12 -32.15
CA GLU A 569 4.89 2.75 -31.77
C GLU A 569 3.68 1.90 -31.39
N GLY A 570 2.61 2.52 -30.89
CA GLY A 570 1.44 1.77 -30.46
C GLY A 570 0.20 2.63 -30.23
N GLU A 571 -0.94 1.98 -30.30
CA GLU A 571 -2.22 2.55 -29.92
C GLU A 571 -2.61 2.04 -28.53
N LEU A 572 -3.05 2.94 -27.66
CA LEU A 572 -3.44 2.67 -26.29
C LEU A 572 -4.93 3.02 -26.11
N THR A 573 -5.77 2.02 -25.98
CA THR A 573 -7.18 2.22 -25.64
C THR A 573 -7.32 2.41 -24.14
N VAL A 574 -7.68 3.62 -23.71
CA VAL A 574 -7.90 3.94 -22.30
C VAL A 574 -9.38 3.88 -21.98
N THR A 575 -9.71 3.11 -20.95
CA THR A 575 -11.07 2.79 -20.52
C THR A 575 -11.25 3.20 -19.07
N GLN A 576 -12.32 3.93 -18.77
CA GLN A 576 -12.67 4.35 -17.42
C GLN A 576 -13.88 3.55 -16.95
N GLY A 577 -13.61 2.48 -16.20
CA GLY A 577 -14.64 1.62 -15.65
C GLY A 577 -15.63 2.34 -14.75
N VAL A 578 -16.80 1.73 -14.56
CA VAL A 578 -17.90 2.22 -13.71
C VAL A 578 -17.40 2.54 -12.30
N GLY A 579 -16.54 1.69 -11.72
CA GLY A 579 -15.98 1.90 -10.40
C GLY A 579 -15.11 3.16 -10.32
N SER A 580 -14.20 3.38 -11.26
CA SER A 580 -13.38 4.60 -11.31
C SER A 580 -14.21 5.86 -11.56
N ARG A 581 -15.20 5.80 -12.47
CA ARG A 581 -16.13 6.94 -12.68
C ARG A 581 -16.90 7.27 -11.41
N LEU A 582 -17.37 6.23 -10.71
CA LEU A 582 -18.15 6.40 -9.50
C LEU A 582 -17.28 6.85 -8.32
N ASP A 583 -16.06 6.33 -8.17
CA ASP A 583 -15.13 6.82 -7.16
C ASP A 583 -14.80 8.30 -7.38
N ASN A 584 -14.59 8.74 -8.63
CA ASN A 584 -14.42 10.15 -8.96
C ASN A 584 -15.67 10.99 -8.61
N LEU A 585 -16.86 10.52 -8.99
CA LEU A 585 -18.12 11.19 -8.64
C LEU A 585 -18.27 11.34 -7.11
N LEU A 586 -18.07 10.24 -6.37
CA LEU A 586 -18.19 10.23 -4.91
C LEU A 586 -17.09 11.08 -4.25
N SER A 587 -15.88 11.09 -4.80
CA SER A 587 -14.78 11.96 -4.35
C SER A 587 -15.16 13.43 -4.50
N ASN A 588 -15.74 13.82 -5.63
CA ASN A 588 -16.20 15.19 -5.86
C ASN A 588 -17.38 15.57 -4.95
N LEU A 589 -18.27 14.63 -4.65
CA LEU A 589 -19.36 14.87 -3.69
C LEU A 589 -18.85 15.04 -2.26
N LEU A 590 -17.81 14.29 -1.88
CA LEU A 590 -17.17 14.27 -0.55
C LEU A 590 -16.04 15.29 -0.39
N ASP A 591 -15.72 16.07 -1.43
CA ASP A 591 -14.62 17.04 -1.38
C ASP A 591 -14.79 17.98 -0.18
N ALA A 592 -13.72 18.13 0.60
CA ALA A 592 -13.79 18.82 1.89
C ALA A 592 -14.08 20.33 1.75
N THR A 593 -13.76 20.92 0.59
CA THR A 593 -13.82 22.37 0.38
C THR A 593 -15.07 22.79 -0.41
N SER A 594 -15.36 22.03 -1.46
CA SER A 594 -16.37 22.36 -2.49
C SER A 594 -17.40 21.26 -2.70
N GLY A 595 -17.27 20.13 -1.99
CA GLY A 595 -18.14 18.97 -2.17
C GLY A 595 -19.60 19.27 -1.84
N ARG A 596 -20.50 18.77 -2.70
CA ARG A 596 -21.95 19.02 -2.58
C ARG A 596 -22.53 18.51 -1.26
N LEU A 597 -22.00 17.42 -0.70
CA LEU A 597 -22.42 16.91 0.62
C LEU A 597 -22.10 17.93 1.71
N GLY A 598 -20.85 18.41 1.74
CA GLY A 598 -20.42 19.45 2.67
C GLY A 598 -21.22 20.75 2.53
N VAL A 599 -21.61 21.14 1.31
CA VAL A 599 -22.47 22.32 1.06
C VAL A 599 -23.86 22.13 1.66
N VAL A 600 -24.50 20.97 1.44
CA VAL A 600 -25.84 20.68 1.97
C VAL A 600 -25.81 20.60 3.50
N ASN A 601 -24.82 19.92 4.07
CA ASN A 601 -24.67 19.83 5.53
C ASN A 601 -24.44 21.21 6.18
N ARG A 602 -23.60 22.07 5.58
CA ARG A 602 -23.42 23.47 6.00
C ARG A 602 -24.73 24.25 5.94
N SER A 603 -25.53 24.06 4.89
CA SER A 603 -26.83 24.74 4.79
C SER A 603 -27.79 24.42 5.95
N PHE A 604 -27.73 23.22 6.52
CA PHE A 604 -28.49 22.89 7.73
C PHE A 604 -27.93 23.62 8.96
N SER A 605 -26.59 23.66 9.10
CA SER A 605 -25.93 24.40 10.18
C SER A 605 -26.30 25.88 10.15
N ASP A 606 -26.15 26.53 8.99
CA ASP A 606 -26.42 27.95 8.80
C ASP A 606 -27.88 28.30 9.13
N ARG A 607 -28.83 27.44 8.75
CA ARG A 607 -30.25 27.63 9.10
C ARG A 607 -30.51 27.43 10.60
N ALA A 608 -29.86 26.46 11.24
CA ALA A 608 -29.98 26.24 12.68
C ALA A 608 -29.40 27.41 13.49
N ASP A 609 -28.28 27.97 13.01
CA ASP A 609 -27.60 29.12 13.62
C ASP A 609 -28.43 30.40 13.43
N ALA A 610 -28.98 30.65 12.25
CA ALA A 610 -29.88 31.79 12.02
C ALA A 610 -31.14 31.75 12.92
N ILE A 611 -31.70 30.56 13.16
CA ILE A 611 -32.80 30.39 14.11
C ILE A 611 -32.30 30.61 15.54
N GLN A 612 -31.11 30.13 15.91
CA GLN A 612 -30.53 30.36 17.22
C GLN A 612 -30.34 31.84 17.52
N GLU A 613 -29.76 32.60 16.59
CA GLU A 613 -29.63 34.05 16.74
C GLU A 613 -30.99 34.73 16.90
N THR A 614 -32.02 34.24 16.20
CA THR A 614 -33.38 34.75 16.34
C THR A 614 -33.95 34.45 17.72
N ILE A 615 -33.74 33.23 18.24
CA ILE A 615 -34.10 32.85 19.60
C ILE A 615 -33.39 33.75 20.61
N ASP A 616 -32.10 34.00 20.45
CA ASP A 616 -31.31 34.81 21.38
C ASP A 616 -31.78 36.27 21.39
N ARG A 617 -32.09 36.84 20.22
CA ARG A 617 -32.71 38.17 20.11
C ARG A 617 -34.08 38.22 20.78
N GLN A 618 -34.93 37.21 20.56
CA GLN A 618 -36.27 37.17 21.16
C GLN A 618 -36.20 36.99 22.68
N ASN A 619 -35.31 36.14 23.19
CA ASN A 619 -35.08 35.97 24.63
C ASN A 619 -34.59 37.28 25.27
N LYS A 620 -33.67 38.00 24.62
CA LYS A 620 -33.19 39.29 25.12
C LYS A 620 -34.35 40.30 25.21
N LEU A 621 -35.12 40.45 24.14
CA LEU A 621 -36.29 41.34 24.11
C LEU A 621 -37.33 40.95 25.17
N PHE A 622 -37.55 39.65 25.35
CA PHE A 622 -38.46 39.10 26.35
C PHE A 622 -38.03 39.45 27.78
N GLU A 623 -36.76 39.26 28.12
CA GLU A 623 -36.22 39.62 29.44
C GLU A 623 -36.29 41.13 29.68
N ASP A 624 -35.97 41.96 28.68
CA ASP A 624 -36.06 43.42 28.77
C ASP A 624 -37.51 43.88 29.02
N GLN A 625 -38.49 43.30 28.32
CA GLN A 625 -39.92 43.59 28.50
C GLN A 625 -40.44 43.13 29.86
N LYS A 626 -40.04 41.94 30.31
CA LYS A 626 -40.38 41.43 31.64
C LYS A 626 -39.84 42.36 32.72
N ALA A 627 -38.61 42.83 32.59
CA ALA A 627 -38.01 43.80 33.51
C ALA A 627 -38.76 45.14 33.51
N GLN A 628 -39.18 45.63 32.33
CA GLN A 628 -39.97 46.85 32.23
C GLN A 628 -41.36 46.71 32.88
N LEU A 629 -42.08 45.62 32.59
CA LEU A 629 -43.40 45.35 33.18
C LEU A 629 -43.31 45.26 34.71
N LEU A 630 -42.28 44.58 35.24
CA LEU A 630 -42.03 44.53 36.68
C LEU A 630 -41.79 45.93 37.26
N LYS A 631 -41.04 46.79 36.57
CA LYS A 631 -40.79 48.17 36.99
C LYS A 631 -42.06 49.03 36.96
N GLU A 632 -42.89 48.89 35.94
CA GLU A 632 -44.18 49.59 35.82
C GLU A 632 -45.16 49.15 36.92
N MET A 633 -45.23 47.85 37.22
CA MET A 633 -46.06 47.31 38.30
C MET A 633 -45.60 47.80 39.68
N GLN A 634 -44.28 47.84 39.93
CA GLN A 634 -43.72 48.41 41.17
C GLN A 634 -44.05 49.91 41.34
N ALA A 635 -43.98 50.69 40.26
CA ALA A 635 -44.33 52.11 40.28
C ALA A 635 -45.83 52.31 40.53
N LEU A 636 -46.68 51.46 39.95
CA LEU A 636 -48.12 51.48 40.16
C LEU A 636 -48.49 51.10 41.60
N GLU A 637 -47.85 50.09 42.19
CA GLU A 637 -48.03 49.76 43.61
C GLU A 637 -47.61 50.90 44.54
N SER A 638 -46.49 51.58 44.24
CA SER A 638 -46.03 52.74 45.01
C SER A 638 -47.06 53.89 44.94
N ALA A 639 -47.57 54.19 43.75
CA ALA A 639 -48.59 55.21 43.56
C ALA A 639 -49.92 54.87 44.27
N ILE A 640 -50.34 53.59 44.24
CA ILE A 640 -51.55 53.15 44.96
C ILE A 640 -51.35 53.24 46.48
N SER A 641 -50.16 52.87 46.98
CA SER A 641 -49.83 53.01 48.40
C SER A 641 -49.85 54.49 48.83
N GLU A 642 -49.34 55.41 48.01
CA GLU A 642 -49.43 56.86 48.26
C GLU A 642 -50.87 57.36 48.23
N LEU A 643 -51.69 56.90 47.28
CA LEU A 643 -53.12 57.26 47.19
C LEU A 643 -53.93 56.73 48.38
N GLN A 644 -53.65 55.51 48.84
CA GLN A 644 -54.26 54.95 50.05
C GLN A 644 -53.81 55.69 51.31
N GLY A 645 -52.54 56.06 51.40
CA GLY A 645 -52.02 56.94 52.45
C GLY A 645 -52.70 58.31 52.44
N THR A 646 -52.90 58.88 51.25
CA THR A 646 -53.60 60.17 51.08
C THR A 646 -55.08 60.04 51.40
N SER A 647 -55.74 58.94 51.02
CA SER A 647 -57.15 58.65 51.33
C SER A 647 -57.37 58.45 52.82
N THR A 648 -56.48 57.74 53.52
CA THR A 648 -56.52 57.58 54.98
C THR A 648 -56.22 58.90 55.69
N MET A 649 -55.28 59.69 55.19
CA MET A 649 -55.01 61.05 55.69
C MET A 649 -56.23 61.96 55.52
N LEU A 650 -56.81 62.03 54.32
CA LEU A 650 -58.03 62.80 54.04
C LEU A 650 -59.20 62.29 54.89
N GLY A 651 -59.35 60.98 55.05
CA GLY A 651 -60.32 60.36 55.94
C GLY A 651 -60.14 60.83 57.38
N SER A 652 -58.91 60.81 57.91
CA SER A 652 -58.60 61.27 59.26
C SER A 652 -58.85 62.78 59.44
N GLN A 653 -58.55 63.59 58.43
CA GLN A 653 -58.83 65.03 58.43
C GLN A 653 -60.34 65.30 58.37
N LEU A 654 -61.09 64.57 57.54
CA LEU A 654 -62.54 64.67 57.44
C LEU A 654 -63.23 64.20 58.73
N SER A 655 -62.73 63.13 59.36
CA SER A 655 -63.16 62.69 60.69
C SER A 655 -62.85 63.73 61.77
N SER A 656 -61.67 64.38 61.71
CA SER A 656 -61.34 65.48 62.64
C SER A 656 -62.25 66.70 62.45
N LEU A 657 -62.63 67.04 61.21
CA LEU A 657 -63.62 68.08 60.91
C LEU A 657 -65.03 67.69 61.37
N SER A 658 -65.39 66.40 61.30
CA SER A 658 -66.66 65.91 61.87
C SER A 658 -66.68 66.01 63.40
N SER A 659 -65.53 65.80 64.07
CA SER A 659 -65.40 65.92 65.52
C SER A 659 -65.46 67.38 66.00
N LEU A 660 -65.00 68.33 65.18
CA LEU A 660 -65.18 69.77 65.40
C LEU A 660 -66.64 70.23 65.23
N GLY A 661 -67.44 69.49 64.45
CA GLY A 661 -68.89 69.71 64.33
C GLY A 661 -69.69 69.25 65.55
N THR A 662 -69.12 68.38 66.41
CA THR A 662 -69.80 67.84 67.60
C THR A 662 -69.37 68.46 68.93
N SER A 663 -68.36 69.34 68.96
CA SER A 663 -67.88 69.98 70.19
C SER A 663 -68.53 71.34 70.50
N SER A 664 -69.68 71.69 69.89
CA SER A 664 -70.44 72.92 70.18
C SER A 664 -71.71 72.69 71.02
N SER A 665 -71.77 71.60 71.79
CA SER A 665 -72.83 71.39 72.79
C SER A 665 -72.34 70.63 74.03
N THR A 666 -71.66 71.32 74.95
CA THR A 666 -71.95 71.37 76.40
C THR A 666 -70.80 72.07 77.16
N SER A 667 -71.22 73.05 77.96
CA SER A 667 -70.61 73.80 79.07
C SER A 667 -69.21 73.48 79.57
#